data_AF-A0A6L3XW26-F1
#
_entry.id   AF-A0A6L3XW26-F1
#
_cell.length_a   1.000
_cell.length_b   1.000
_cell.length_c   1.000
_cell.angle_alpha   90.00
_cell.angle_beta   90.00
_cell.angle_gamma   90.00
#
_symmetry.space_group_name_H-M   'P 1'
#
loop_
_entity.id
_entity.type
_entity.pdbx_description
1 polymer ?
#
loop_
_entity_poly.entity_id
_entity_poly.type
_entity_poly.pdbx_seq_one_letter_code
_entity_poly.pdbx_strand_id
1 'polypeptide(L)'
;MLSIEFFCPLPNGLHARPAWALKEQCSAWRSDIRFINRRLNTHADAKSSLALISTGTLFNDSCVLEINGSDEEQARRVLEAYLTGAFIDSDSIPSGDAPHVAHPLPRSLVRLAPHLQHGITLASGIGAGTLRGWQSDNLKRYCQIPASPEDITRLEHSLATLAEQLNHRLRGLDGESKTILSAHLSLIQDEEFGGTIRRLIAEERLSLAEAIIRNMELICDKLSLSASDYLRERVSDIRDISEQLLNITWPELQQTSAFTLSAPTILVAEDLTPSQFLSLDMQYLKGMVLEKTGRTSHTLILARAASVPVLSGLTVASLAPLMGKEVILDGICSVLVVEPNDAVNDYYSVAQRLADRRPQQQIKDAGLPALTRDNVPVEIAANIGSALEAPGAFTCGAQGIGLFRTEMLYMDRDSAPDEQEQFEAYQQVLLSAQGKPVIFRTMDIGGDKQIPYLNIPQEENPFLGYRAVRIYPEFADLFRTQLRAILRAGASGNALLMIPMVHSLDQILWIKQELQNVRDALASQGLRHTAHLPLGIMVEVPSVCFIIDHFCEEVDFFSIGSNDMTQYLYAVDRNNPRVSALYNPITPSFLRMVRQIVTAAHRHGKWVGICGELGGEQRYLPLLLGLGLDEFSMSGPRIPAVKTQLRQLDMAACRALADQA
;
A
#
# COMPACT_ATOMS: atom_id res chain seq x y z
N MET A 1 43.39 3.77 -5.19
CA MET A 1 42.32 4.79 -5.15
C MET A 1 41.65 4.88 -6.50
N LEU A 2 40.42 4.37 -6.58
CA LEU A 2 39.57 4.38 -7.77
C LEU A 2 38.34 5.26 -7.51
N SER A 3 37.76 5.84 -8.55
CA SER A 3 36.55 6.66 -8.43
C SER A 3 35.45 6.19 -9.39
N ILE A 4 34.20 6.37 -8.96
CA ILE A 4 33.00 6.17 -9.78
C ILE A 4 32.26 7.51 -9.79
N GLU A 5 32.05 8.08 -10.99
CA GLU A 5 31.27 9.30 -11.16
C GLU A 5 29.86 8.96 -11.67
N PHE A 6 28.84 9.55 -11.08
CA PHE A 6 27.46 9.35 -11.49
C PHE A 6 26.58 10.56 -11.15
N PHE A 7 25.43 10.67 -11.79
CA PHE A 7 24.39 11.62 -11.38
C PHE A 7 23.38 10.91 -10.49
N CYS A 8 22.98 11.53 -9.38
CA CYS A 8 22.02 10.94 -8.45
C CYS A 8 20.71 10.63 -9.18
N PRO A 9 20.34 9.34 -9.37
CA PRO A 9 19.19 8.97 -10.19
C PRO A 9 17.86 9.04 -9.41
N LEU A 10 17.91 9.37 -8.12
CA LEU A 10 16.80 9.26 -7.17
C LEU A 10 15.89 10.49 -7.25
N PRO A 11 14.61 10.35 -7.65
CA PRO A 11 13.67 11.47 -7.76
C PRO A 11 13.50 12.26 -6.46
N ASN A 12 13.60 11.60 -5.30
CA ASN A 12 13.50 12.22 -3.98
C ASN A 12 14.87 12.52 -3.35
N GLY A 13 15.96 12.41 -4.12
CA GLY A 13 17.34 12.59 -3.65
C GLY A 13 17.87 11.41 -2.83
N LEU A 14 19.05 11.54 -2.23
CA LEU A 14 19.66 10.52 -1.39
C LEU A 14 19.04 10.54 0.02
N HIS A 15 17.93 9.85 0.18
CA HIS A 15 17.23 9.73 1.46
C HIS A 15 17.51 8.42 2.18
N ALA A 16 16.90 8.19 3.36
CA ALA A 16 17.28 7.10 4.26
C ALA A 16 17.26 5.69 3.65
N ARG A 17 16.31 5.38 2.75
CA ARG A 17 16.24 4.04 2.13
C ARG A 17 17.29 3.83 1.04
N PRO A 18 17.48 4.75 0.07
CA PRO A 18 18.60 4.71 -0.86
C PRO A 18 19.96 4.81 -0.17
N ALA A 19 20.08 5.65 0.86
CA ALA A 19 21.29 5.77 1.66
C ALA A 19 21.59 4.46 2.41
N TRP A 20 20.56 3.78 2.92
CA TRP A 20 20.70 2.44 3.49
C TRP A 20 21.11 1.40 2.45
N ALA A 21 20.42 1.36 1.31
CA ALA A 21 20.70 0.39 0.28
C ALA A 21 22.12 0.58 -0.28
N LEU A 22 22.55 1.83 -0.49
CA LEU A 22 23.93 2.16 -0.86
C LEU A 22 24.93 1.77 0.24
N LYS A 23 24.60 2.07 1.50
CA LYS A 23 25.41 1.70 2.66
C LYS A 23 25.60 0.19 2.77
N GLU A 24 24.56 -0.62 2.61
CA GLU A 24 24.65 -2.09 2.60
C GLU A 24 25.61 -2.60 1.52
N GLN A 25 25.53 -2.03 0.32
CA GLN A 25 26.45 -2.39 -0.76
C GLN A 25 27.89 -1.97 -0.45
N CYS A 26 28.10 -0.83 0.19
CA CYS A 26 29.42 -0.35 0.59
C CYS A 26 30.01 -1.11 1.79
N SER A 27 29.17 -1.49 2.77
CA SER A 27 29.57 -2.21 3.99
C SER A 27 30.05 -3.64 3.73
N ALA A 28 29.71 -4.23 2.57
CA ALA A 28 30.20 -5.53 2.15
C ALA A 28 31.72 -5.58 1.86
N TRP A 29 32.38 -4.43 1.74
CA TRP A 29 33.78 -4.32 1.33
C TRP A 29 34.69 -3.84 2.46
N ARG A 30 35.97 -4.23 2.41
CA ARG A 30 36.99 -3.81 3.40
C ARG A 30 37.56 -2.42 3.09
N SER A 31 37.55 -2.00 1.83
CA SER A 31 38.01 -0.68 1.39
C SER A 31 37.30 0.48 2.10
N ASP A 32 38.01 1.59 2.31
CA ASP A 32 37.42 2.88 2.70
C ASP A 32 36.68 3.44 1.48
N ILE A 33 35.41 3.82 1.66
CA ILE A 33 34.55 4.27 0.56
C ILE A 33 33.94 5.63 0.95
N ARG A 34 34.29 6.67 0.20
CA ARG A 34 33.79 8.03 0.42
C ARG A 34 32.84 8.45 -0.66
N PHE A 35 31.71 9.02 -0.27
CA PHE A 35 30.74 9.66 -1.14
C PHE A 35 30.96 11.17 -1.14
N ILE A 36 30.96 11.78 -2.32
CA ILE A 36 31.14 13.21 -2.52
C ILE A 36 29.99 13.76 -3.37
N ASN A 37 29.22 14.71 -2.83
CA ASN A 37 28.29 15.50 -3.64
C ASN A 37 29.00 16.77 -4.13
N ARG A 38 29.22 16.88 -5.45
CA ARG A 38 29.93 18.02 -6.06
C ARG A 38 29.14 19.33 -5.99
N ARG A 39 27.81 19.30 -5.87
CA ARG A 39 26.99 20.53 -5.80
C ARG A 39 27.25 21.30 -4.50
N LEU A 40 27.32 20.60 -3.37
CA LEU A 40 27.53 21.21 -2.06
C LEU A 40 28.98 21.06 -1.55
N ASN A 41 29.83 20.36 -2.31
CA ASN A 41 31.17 19.95 -1.90
C ASN A 41 31.19 19.27 -0.52
N THR A 42 30.18 18.43 -0.27
CA THR A 42 30.02 17.68 0.98
C THR A 42 30.57 16.27 0.82
N HIS A 43 31.26 15.80 1.83
CA HIS A 43 31.88 14.48 1.88
C HIS A 43 31.20 13.64 2.96
N ALA A 44 30.99 12.36 2.67
CA ALA A 44 30.37 11.40 3.57
C ALA A 44 31.10 10.07 3.50
N ASP A 45 31.13 9.34 4.61
CA ASP A 45 31.46 7.92 4.60
C ASP A 45 30.28 7.16 3.95
N ALA A 46 30.54 6.43 2.87
CA ALA A 46 29.50 5.70 2.17
C ALA A 46 28.99 4.48 2.94
N LYS A 47 29.65 4.10 4.05
CA LYS A 47 29.21 3.06 4.97
C LYS A 47 28.36 3.59 6.13
N SER A 48 28.07 4.89 6.16
CA SER A 48 27.10 5.51 7.06
C SER A 48 25.90 6.03 6.28
N SER A 49 24.71 5.56 6.64
CA SER A 49 23.47 6.04 6.04
C SER A 49 23.19 7.49 6.45
N LEU A 50 23.51 7.85 7.70
CA LEU A 50 23.38 9.23 8.17
C LEU A 50 24.32 10.20 7.44
N ALA A 51 25.54 9.75 7.11
CA ALA A 51 26.55 10.58 6.46
C ALA A 51 26.08 10.87 5.05
N LEU A 52 25.65 9.82 4.35
CA LEU A 52 25.09 9.88 3.01
C LEU A 52 23.88 10.82 2.95
N ILE A 53 22.94 10.74 3.89
CA ILE A 53 21.79 11.67 3.94
C ILE A 53 22.26 13.11 4.20
N SER A 54 23.26 13.29 5.05
CA SER A 54 23.79 14.62 5.41
C SER A 54 24.45 15.36 4.24
N THR A 55 24.77 14.67 3.15
CA THR A 55 25.26 15.30 1.91
C THR A 55 24.22 16.14 1.20
N GLY A 56 22.94 16.03 1.59
CA GLY A 56 21.84 16.80 1.00
C GLY A 56 21.71 16.57 -0.51
N THR A 57 22.06 15.37 -0.99
CA THR A 57 22.08 15.03 -2.41
C THR A 57 20.67 14.99 -2.99
N LEU A 58 20.46 15.76 -4.05
CA LEU A 58 19.19 15.87 -4.77
C LEU A 58 19.24 15.11 -6.09
N PHE A 59 18.07 14.90 -6.70
CA PHE A 59 17.97 14.36 -8.04
C PHE A 59 18.88 15.12 -9.02
N ASN A 60 19.63 14.37 -9.82
CA ASN A 60 20.57 14.86 -10.82
C ASN A 60 21.80 15.63 -10.27
N ASP A 61 22.08 15.55 -8.96
CA ASP A 61 23.34 16.04 -8.40
C ASP A 61 24.52 15.18 -8.90
N SER A 62 25.63 15.82 -9.26
CA SER A 62 26.87 15.12 -9.63
C SER A 62 27.56 14.56 -8.39
N CYS A 63 27.71 13.24 -8.34
CA CYS A 63 28.21 12.48 -7.21
C CYS A 63 29.48 11.70 -7.59
N VAL A 64 30.36 11.50 -6.61
CA VAL A 64 31.58 10.67 -6.76
C VAL A 64 31.65 9.69 -5.60
N LEU A 65 31.93 8.42 -5.91
CA LEU A 65 32.33 7.42 -4.93
C LEU A 65 33.82 7.14 -5.07
N GLU A 66 34.61 7.53 -4.09
CA GLU A 66 36.05 7.24 -3.99
C GLU A 66 36.26 5.96 -3.18
N ILE A 67 37.00 5.01 -3.73
CA ILE A 67 37.26 3.71 -3.12
C ILE A 67 38.76 3.55 -2.94
N ASN A 68 39.20 3.23 -1.73
CA ASN A 68 40.61 3.03 -1.41
C ASN A 68 40.81 1.83 -0.47
N GLY A 69 41.54 0.81 -0.93
CA GLY A 69 41.83 -0.36 -0.10
C GLY A 69 42.27 -1.60 -0.87
N SER A 70 42.40 -2.72 -0.17
CA SER A 70 42.93 -3.98 -0.72
C SER A 70 41.99 -4.68 -1.72
N ASP A 71 40.69 -4.37 -1.67
CA ASP A 71 39.64 -4.92 -2.53
C ASP A 71 39.02 -3.85 -3.47
N GLU A 72 39.71 -2.72 -3.68
CA GLU A 72 39.17 -1.54 -4.36
C GLU A 72 38.69 -1.82 -5.79
N GLU A 73 39.35 -2.72 -6.52
CA GLU A 73 39.04 -3.02 -7.91
C GLU A 73 37.80 -3.93 -8.08
N GLN A 74 37.56 -4.81 -7.10
CA GLN A 74 36.37 -5.65 -7.03
C GLN A 74 35.16 -4.85 -6.53
N ALA A 75 35.36 -4.06 -5.47
CA ALA A 75 34.35 -3.15 -4.94
C ALA A 75 33.88 -2.15 -6.02
N ARG A 76 34.81 -1.57 -6.80
CA ARG A 76 34.46 -0.65 -7.89
C ARG A 76 33.50 -1.27 -8.89
N ARG A 77 33.78 -2.49 -9.37
CA ARG A 77 32.94 -3.15 -10.39
C ARG A 77 31.51 -3.43 -9.89
N VAL A 78 31.38 -3.92 -8.65
CA VAL A 78 30.07 -4.25 -8.08
C VAL A 78 29.27 -2.99 -7.75
N LEU A 79 29.91 -1.98 -7.16
CA LEU A 79 29.26 -0.71 -6.82
C LEU A 79 28.87 0.08 -8.07
N GLU A 80 29.71 0.09 -9.12
CA GLU A 80 29.38 0.72 -10.40
C GLU A 80 28.16 0.05 -11.05
N ALA A 81 28.08 -1.29 -11.03
CA ALA A 81 26.91 -2.02 -11.52
C ALA A 81 25.65 -1.71 -10.70
N TYR A 82 25.76 -1.65 -9.37
CA TYR A 82 24.66 -1.31 -8.48
C TYR A 82 24.13 0.11 -8.70
N LEU A 83 25.03 1.10 -8.77
CA LEU A 83 24.67 2.51 -9.00
C LEU A 83 23.98 2.73 -10.35
N THR A 84 24.37 1.95 -11.37
CA THR A 84 23.82 2.06 -12.72
C THR A 84 22.51 1.31 -12.88
N GLY A 85 22.31 0.19 -12.18
CA GLY A 85 21.18 -0.72 -12.39
C GLY A 85 20.12 -0.76 -11.30
N ALA A 86 20.50 -0.78 -10.03
CA ALA A 86 19.59 -1.11 -8.91
C ALA A 86 19.39 0.05 -7.92
N PHE A 87 20.26 1.06 -7.95
CA PHE A 87 20.22 2.16 -6.99
C PHE A 87 18.94 2.99 -7.12
N ILE A 88 18.41 3.18 -8.34
CA ILE A 88 17.16 3.92 -8.57
C ILE A 88 15.94 3.25 -7.91
N ASP A 89 15.91 1.92 -7.84
CA ASP A 89 14.78 1.15 -7.30
C ASP A 89 14.65 1.27 -5.77
N SER A 90 15.67 1.82 -5.11
CA SER A 90 15.67 2.06 -3.67
C SER A 90 14.76 3.21 -3.20
N ASP A 91 14.20 4.00 -4.13
CA ASP A 91 13.27 5.15 -3.87
C ASP A 91 11.77 4.76 -4.02
N SER A 92 11.44 3.48 -4.21
CA SER A 92 10.05 3.05 -4.48
C SER A 92 9.15 3.09 -3.22
N ILE A 93 8.38 4.16 -3.02
CA ILE A 93 7.34 4.28 -1.97
C ILE A 93 6.04 3.60 -2.45
N PRO A 94 5.31 2.85 -1.60
CA PRO A 94 3.92 2.47 -1.87
C PRO A 94 3.03 3.72 -1.85
N SER A 95 2.45 4.07 -2.99
CA SER A 95 1.47 5.14 -3.13
C SER A 95 0.14 4.73 -2.50
N GLY A 96 -0.05 5.05 -1.21
CA GLY A 96 -1.30 4.89 -0.48
C GLY A 96 -2.20 6.12 -0.53
N ASP A 97 -3.29 5.98 -1.28
CA ASP A 97 -4.62 6.60 -1.14
C ASP A 97 -4.90 8.04 -1.63
N ALA A 98 -6.03 8.09 -2.36
CA ALA A 98 -6.69 9.24 -2.95
C ALA A 98 -7.07 10.34 -1.94
N PRO A 99 -7.24 11.59 -2.37
CA PRO A 99 -7.73 12.66 -1.51
C PRO A 99 -9.14 12.34 -0.98
N HIS A 100 -9.27 12.19 0.33
CA HIS A 100 -10.58 12.25 1.00
C HIS A 100 -11.14 13.68 0.88
N VAL A 101 -12.12 13.85 0.01
CA VAL A 101 -12.93 15.06 -0.06
C VAL A 101 -13.85 15.07 1.15
N ALA A 102 -13.74 16.09 2.01
CA ALA A 102 -14.61 16.26 3.17
C ALA A 102 -16.09 16.17 2.74
N HIS A 103 -16.85 15.27 3.36
CA HIS A 103 -18.27 15.18 3.07
C HIS A 103 -19.01 16.38 3.68
N PRO A 104 -19.98 16.98 2.97
CA PRO A 104 -20.78 18.06 3.53
C PRO A 104 -21.55 17.56 4.76
N LEU A 105 -21.60 18.39 5.80
CA LEU A 105 -22.30 18.08 7.05
C LEU A 105 -23.76 17.67 6.77
N PRO A 106 -24.23 16.54 7.31
CA PRO A 106 -25.62 16.11 7.14
C PRO A 106 -26.61 17.17 7.63
N ARG A 107 -27.68 17.41 6.87
CA ARG A 107 -28.70 18.43 7.21
C ARG A 107 -29.31 18.22 8.60
N SER A 108 -29.43 16.98 9.05
CA SER A 108 -29.89 16.62 10.40
C SER A 108 -28.96 17.14 11.48
N LEU A 109 -27.64 17.03 11.28
CA LEU A 109 -26.64 17.52 12.23
C LEU A 109 -26.56 19.05 12.21
N VAL A 110 -26.60 19.67 11.03
CA VAL A 110 -26.60 21.15 10.89
C VAL A 110 -27.78 21.79 11.64
N ARG A 111 -28.97 21.16 11.60
CA ARG A 111 -30.16 21.64 12.31
C ARG A 111 -30.02 21.66 13.84
N LEU A 112 -29.10 20.87 14.39
CA LEU A 112 -28.84 20.82 15.83
C LEU A 112 -27.92 21.95 16.31
N ALA A 113 -27.41 22.77 15.37
CA ALA A 113 -26.48 23.87 15.62
C ALA A 113 -25.32 23.48 16.57
N PRO A 114 -24.58 22.39 16.30
CA PRO A 114 -23.46 21.98 17.13
C PRO A 114 -22.32 23.01 17.06
N HIS A 115 -21.54 23.09 18.13
CA HIS A 115 -20.29 23.83 18.12
C HIS A 115 -19.20 22.96 17.46
N LEU A 116 -18.68 23.42 16.32
CA LEU A 116 -17.79 22.63 15.45
C LEU A 116 -16.44 23.32 15.27
N GLN A 117 -15.37 22.52 15.30
CA GLN A 117 -14.04 22.87 14.83
C GLN A 117 -13.76 22.08 13.56
N HIS A 118 -13.38 22.75 12.47
CA HIS A 118 -13.10 22.10 11.20
C HIS A 118 -11.63 21.72 11.09
N GLY A 119 -11.37 20.48 10.68
CA GLY A 119 -10.02 19.96 10.45
C GLY A 119 -9.89 19.30 9.08
N ILE A 120 -8.80 18.59 8.91
CA ILE A 120 -8.49 17.77 7.74
C ILE A 120 -8.45 16.31 8.20
N THR A 121 -9.23 15.44 7.58
CA THR A 121 -9.19 14.01 7.90
C THR A 121 -7.93 13.37 7.36
N LEU A 122 -7.19 12.70 8.25
CA LEU A 122 -6.05 11.86 7.92
C LEU A 122 -6.40 10.36 8.01
N ALA A 123 -7.28 9.99 8.95
CA ALA A 123 -7.88 8.67 9.05
C ALA A 123 -9.38 8.79 9.39
N SER A 124 -10.22 8.13 8.61
CA SER A 124 -11.68 8.20 8.74
C SER A 124 -12.20 7.37 9.91
N GLY A 125 -13.33 7.79 10.49
CA GLY A 125 -14.01 7.09 11.59
C GLY A 125 -14.72 8.07 12.51
N ILE A 126 -15.45 7.55 13.51
CA ILE A 126 -16.14 8.36 14.52
C ILE A 126 -15.68 7.91 15.91
N GLY A 127 -15.26 8.86 16.73
CA GLY A 127 -14.81 8.63 18.10
C GLY A 127 -15.43 9.62 19.07
N ALA A 128 -15.89 9.15 20.23
CA ALA A 128 -16.40 10.00 21.30
C ALA A 128 -15.58 9.78 22.57
N GLY A 129 -15.24 10.87 23.26
CA GLY A 129 -14.46 10.78 24.49
C GLY A 129 -14.10 12.14 25.08
N THR A 130 -13.36 12.12 26.18
CA THR A 130 -12.83 13.33 26.80
C THR A 130 -11.58 13.79 26.05
N LEU A 131 -11.48 15.09 25.76
CA LEU A 131 -10.29 15.66 25.13
C LEU A 131 -9.13 15.70 26.14
N ARG A 132 -7.99 15.08 25.83
CA ARG A 132 -6.78 15.18 26.64
C ARG A 132 -5.58 15.57 25.81
N GLY A 133 -4.80 16.51 26.33
CA GLY A 133 -3.52 16.90 25.76
C GLY A 133 -2.45 15.87 26.09
N TRP A 134 -1.71 15.45 25.07
CA TRP A 134 -0.43 14.78 25.22
C TRP A 134 0.65 15.83 25.43
N GLN A 135 1.39 15.73 26.53
CA GLN A 135 2.60 16.52 26.72
C GLN A 135 3.79 15.67 26.32
N SER A 136 4.54 16.12 25.31
CA SER A 136 5.82 15.52 24.97
C SER A 136 6.77 15.58 26.17
N ASP A 137 7.56 14.52 26.34
CA ASP A 137 8.47 14.39 27.48
C ASP A 137 9.46 15.56 27.50
N ASN A 138 9.62 16.21 28.66
CA ASN A 138 10.53 17.34 28.78
C ASN A 138 11.98 16.84 28.82
N LEU A 139 12.61 16.77 27.66
CA LEU A 139 14.01 16.34 27.49
C LEU A 139 15.01 17.13 28.36
N LYS A 140 14.66 18.35 28.77
CA LYS A 140 15.50 19.20 29.64
C LYS A 140 15.80 18.56 31.00
N ARG A 141 15.03 17.58 31.45
CA ARG A 141 15.31 16.84 32.70
C ARG A 141 16.61 16.04 32.60
N TYR A 142 16.90 15.47 31.43
CA TYR A 142 18.11 14.69 31.19
C TYR A 142 19.35 15.58 31.12
N CYS A 143 19.21 16.84 30.67
CA CYS A 143 20.30 17.82 30.64
C CYS A 143 20.85 18.19 32.04
N GLN A 144 20.16 17.81 33.13
CA GLN A 144 20.64 18.05 34.50
C GLN A 144 21.63 16.99 35.00
N ILE A 145 21.85 15.92 34.21
CA ILE A 145 22.72 14.81 34.58
C ILE A 145 24.17 15.21 34.31
N PRO A 146 25.07 15.15 35.31
CA PRO A 146 26.48 15.50 35.13
C PRO A 146 27.20 14.42 34.31
N ALA A 147 28.26 14.84 33.61
CA ALA A 147 29.12 13.93 32.87
C ALA A 147 29.82 12.92 33.81
N SER A 148 29.88 11.65 33.39
CA SER A 148 30.52 10.57 34.12
C SER A 148 31.65 9.93 33.30
N PRO A 149 32.75 9.48 33.93
CA PRO A 149 33.76 8.66 33.25
C PRO A 149 33.20 7.37 32.62
N GLU A 150 32.03 6.90 33.10
CA GLU A 150 31.36 5.70 32.61
C GLU A 150 30.39 5.96 31.44
N ASP A 151 30.25 7.22 30.99
CA ASP A 151 29.25 7.62 29.99
C ASP A 151 29.40 6.86 28.67
N ILE A 152 30.64 6.61 28.22
CA ILE A 152 30.87 5.82 26.99
C ILE A 152 30.42 4.37 27.19
N THR A 153 30.77 3.75 28.32
CA THR A 153 30.34 2.37 28.62
C THR A 153 28.81 2.27 28.73
N ARG A 154 28.17 3.28 29.33
CA ARG A 154 26.72 3.34 29.45
C ARG A 154 26.03 3.54 28.10
N LEU A 155 26.62 4.34 27.19
CA LEU A 155 26.15 4.48 25.81
C LEU A 155 26.16 3.14 25.08
N GLU A 156 27.28 2.41 25.09
CA GLU A 156 27.39 1.12 24.39
C GLU A 156 26.35 0.10 24.91
N HIS A 157 26.19 0.04 26.24
CA HIS A 157 25.18 -0.83 26.85
C HIS A 157 23.75 -0.44 26.43
N SER A 158 23.46 0.87 26.37
CA SER A 158 22.13 1.37 26.01
C SER A 158 21.80 1.13 24.53
N LEU A 159 22.77 1.34 23.63
CA LEU A 159 22.65 1.04 22.20
C LEU A 159 22.40 -0.45 21.95
N ALA A 160 23.17 -1.32 22.61
CA ALA A 160 23.00 -2.76 22.52
C ALA A 160 21.62 -3.21 23.03
N THR A 161 21.20 -2.70 24.20
CA THR A 161 19.89 -3.01 24.79
C THR A 161 18.74 -2.57 23.87
N LEU A 162 18.81 -1.38 23.28
CA LEU A 162 17.79 -0.88 22.35
C LEU A 162 17.73 -1.75 21.08
N ALA A 163 18.88 -2.12 20.51
CA ALA A 163 18.95 -2.99 19.34
C ALA A 163 18.35 -4.39 19.62
N GLU A 164 18.58 -4.96 20.80
CA GLU A 164 17.97 -6.23 21.22
C GLU A 164 16.45 -6.11 21.37
N GLN A 165 15.95 -5.04 22.00
CA GLN A 165 14.51 -4.82 22.16
C GLN A 165 13.79 -4.67 20.82
N LEU A 166 14.37 -3.90 19.89
CA LEU A 166 13.82 -3.73 18.54
C LEU A 166 13.82 -5.06 17.76
N ASN A 167 14.91 -5.84 17.84
CA ASN A 167 14.99 -7.17 17.24
C ASN A 167 13.95 -8.14 17.80
N HIS A 168 13.68 -8.11 19.10
CA HIS A 168 12.66 -8.97 19.70
C HIS A 168 11.25 -8.59 19.22
N ARG A 169 10.93 -7.30 19.13
CA ARG A 169 9.63 -6.82 18.62
C ARG A 169 9.43 -7.17 17.13
N LEU A 170 10.50 -7.11 16.33
CA LEU A 170 10.49 -7.50 14.91
C LEU A 170 10.07 -8.95 14.64
N ARG A 171 10.27 -9.87 15.60
CA ARG A 171 9.93 -11.30 15.43
C ARG A 171 8.43 -11.61 15.53
N GLY A 172 7.63 -10.70 16.06
CA GLY A 172 6.19 -10.90 16.31
C GLY A 172 5.26 -9.98 15.51
N LEU A 173 5.80 -9.23 14.54
CA LEU A 173 5.06 -8.22 13.78
C LEU A 173 5.13 -8.50 12.28
N ASP A 174 4.00 -8.35 11.60
CA ASP A 174 3.85 -8.50 10.15
C ASP A 174 3.51 -7.15 9.48
N GLY A 175 3.74 -7.05 8.17
CA GLY A 175 3.36 -5.88 7.35
C GLY A 175 4.19 -4.61 7.61
N GLU A 176 3.57 -3.44 7.49
CA GLU A 176 4.23 -2.12 7.53
C GLU A 176 4.89 -1.80 8.88
N SER A 177 4.36 -2.35 9.98
CA SER A 177 4.95 -2.21 11.32
C SER A 177 6.35 -2.81 11.40
N LYS A 178 6.61 -3.88 10.65
CA LYS A 178 7.93 -4.51 10.54
C LYS A 178 8.92 -3.62 9.80
N THR A 179 8.48 -2.97 8.73
CA THR A 179 9.32 -2.05 7.93
C THR A 179 9.77 -0.84 8.76
N ILE A 180 8.89 -0.29 9.59
CA ILE A 180 9.20 0.85 10.47
C ILE A 180 10.27 0.47 11.50
N LEU A 181 10.07 -0.65 12.21
CA LEU A 181 11.01 -1.11 13.23
C LEU A 181 12.37 -1.53 12.64
N SER A 182 12.38 -2.12 11.44
CA SER A 182 13.62 -2.42 10.72
C SER A 182 14.43 -1.15 10.43
N ALA A 183 13.75 -0.06 10.07
CA ALA A 183 14.42 1.23 9.85
C ALA A 183 14.99 1.81 11.15
N HIS A 184 14.25 1.71 12.28
CA HIS A 184 14.77 2.13 13.58
C HIS A 184 16.02 1.33 14.00
N LEU A 185 15.99 0.01 13.77
CA LEU A 185 17.12 -0.87 14.06
C LEU A 185 18.34 -0.49 13.21
N SER A 186 18.14 -0.19 11.92
CA SER A 186 19.25 0.23 11.06
C SER A 186 19.87 1.56 11.50
N LEU A 187 19.08 2.49 12.01
CA LEU A 187 19.56 3.81 12.47
C LEU A 187 20.37 3.69 13.76
N ILE A 188 19.93 2.86 14.72
CA ILE A 188 20.65 2.67 15.97
C ILE A 188 21.97 1.88 15.78
N GLN A 189 22.02 1.04 14.75
CA GLN A 189 23.22 0.29 14.35
C GLN A 189 24.17 1.09 13.44
N ASP A 190 23.82 2.32 13.07
CA ASP A 190 24.68 3.19 12.27
C ASP A 190 25.87 3.68 13.12
N GLU A 191 27.09 3.43 12.67
CA GLU A 191 28.31 3.83 13.38
C GLU A 191 28.43 5.34 13.58
N GLU A 192 27.85 6.16 12.70
CA GLU A 192 27.89 7.61 12.83
C GLU A 192 26.92 8.13 13.90
N PHE A 193 25.78 7.44 14.11
CA PHE A 193 24.85 7.82 15.18
C PHE A 193 25.54 7.75 16.54
N GLY A 194 26.14 6.60 16.86
CA GLY A 194 26.95 6.43 18.07
C GLY A 194 28.25 7.24 18.03
N GLY A 195 28.89 7.35 16.87
CA GLY A 195 30.15 8.05 16.66
C GLY A 195 30.06 9.55 16.94
N THR A 196 29.00 10.20 16.50
CA THR A 196 28.74 11.62 16.80
C THR A 196 28.51 11.84 18.29
N ILE A 197 27.73 10.98 18.97
CA ILE A 197 27.53 11.06 20.42
C ILE A 197 28.88 10.92 21.15
N ARG A 198 29.71 9.94 20.77
CA ARG A 198 31.05 9.75 21.35
C ARG A 198 31.92 10.99 21.16
N ARG A 199 31.86 11.63 19.99
CA ARG A 199 32.60 12.85 19.66
C ARG A 199 32.15 14.04 20.52
N LEU A 200 30.84 14.23 20.67
CA LEU A 200 30.27 15.26 21.53
C LEU A 200 30.70 15.09 23.00
N ILE A 201 30.77 13.85 23.50
CA ILE A 201 31.27 13.57 24.85
C ILE A 201 32.78 13.87 24.95
N ALA A 202 33.58 13.43 23.99
CA ALA A 202 35.04 13.52 24.05
C ALA A 202 35.59 14.93 23.78
N GLU A 203 35.06 15.61 22.76
CA GLU A 203 35.56 16.90 22.26
C GLU A 203 34.88 18.09 22.95
N GLU A 204 33.56 18.04 23.12
CA GLU A 204 32.77 19.13 23.72
C GLU A 204 32.54 18.95 25.23
N ARG A 205 32.98 17.82 25.81
CA ARG A 205 32.83 17.48 27.24
C ARG A 205 31.39 17.53 27.74
N LEU A 206 30.43 17.23 26.86
CA LEU A 206 29.02 17.12 27.22
C LEU A 206 28.77 15.86 28.03
N SER A 207 27.75 15.88 28.91
CA SER A 207 27.26 14.64 29.53
C SER A 207 26.60 13.75 28.47
N LEU A 208 26.53 12.44 28.72
CA LEU A 208 25.87 11.50 27.79
C LEU A 208 24.46 11.96 27.39
N ALA A 209 23.68 12.48 28.33
CA ALA A 209 22.32 12.93 28.10
C ALA A 209 22.26 14.11 27.14
N GLU A 210 23.12 15.10 27.38
CA GLU A 210 23.22 16.29 26.55
C GLU A 210 23.77 15.97 25.17
N ALA A 211 24.73 15.03 25.07
CA ALA A 211 25.25 14.54 23.81
C ALA A 211 24.19 13.81 22.96
N ILE A 212 23.32 12.99 23.57
CA ILE A 212 22.21 12.33 22.86
C ILE A 212 21.21 13.37 22.33
N ILE A 213 20.79 14.30 23.18
CA ILE A 213 19.83 15.36 22.80
C ILE A 213 20.43 16.25 21.70
N ARG A 214 21.71 16.62 21.83
CA ARG A 214 22.39 17.45 20.84
C ARG A 214 22.55 16.74 19.50
N ASN A 215 22.88 15.45 19.50
CA ASN A 215 22.92 14.65 18.28
C ASN A 215 21.54 14.56 17.60
N MET A 216 20.49 14.34 18.39
CA MET A 216 19.10 14.33 17.90
C MET A 216 18.75 15.66 17.22
N GLU A 217 19.01 16.80 17.87
CA GLU A 217 18.77 18.14 17.30
C GLU A 217 19.52 18.34 15.98
N LEU A 218 20.82 18.01 15.94
CA LEU A 218 21.64 18.16 14.74
C LEU A 218 21.11 17.34 13.55
N ILE A 219 20.64 16.12 13.80
CA ILE A 219 20.08 15.27 12.74
C ILE A 219 18.69 15.78 12.34
N CYS A 220 17.84 16.15 13.31
CA CYS A 220 16.50 16.67 13.04
C CYS A 220 16.53 17.98 12.23
N ASP A 221 17.44 18.90 12.53
CA ASP A 221 17.60 20.16 11.81
C ASP A 221 18.00 19.92 10.35
N LYS A 222 18.95 19.00 10.12
CA LYS A 222 19.38 18.62 8.77
C LYS A 222 18.22 17.99 7.97
N LEU A 223 17.46 17.10 8.58
CA LEU A 223 16.33 16.42 7.93
C LEU A 223 15.16 17.36 7.66
N SER A 224 14.86 18.28 8.59
CA SER A 224 13.76 19.24 8.47
C SER A 224 13.99 20.25 7.32
N LEU A 225 15.25 20.57 7.01
CA LEU A 225 15.64 21.45 5.91
C LEU A 225 15.69 20.74 4.55
N SER A 226 15.49 19.42 4.51
CA SER A 226 15.48 18.66 3.26
C SER A 226 14.31 19.06 2.38
N ALA A 227 14.52 19.05 1.05
CA ALA A 227 13.45 19.29 0.06
C ALA A 227 12.47 18.10 -0.06
N SER A 228 12.87 16.91 0.37
CA SER A 228 12.07 15.68 0.29
C SER A 228 11.09 15.56 1.45
N ASP A 229 9.79 15.42 1.14
CA ASP A 229 8.73 15.16 2.13
C ASP A 229 9.03 13.90 2.96
N TYR A 230 9.50 12.83 2.32
CA TYR A 230 9.89 11.59 2.97
C TYR A 230 11.01 11.79 4.01
N LEU A 231 12.01 12.63 3.72
CA LEU A 231 13.09 12.93 4.66
C LEU A 231 12.62 13.77 5.84
N ARG A 232 11.71 14.71 5.60
CA ARG A 232 11.10 15.50 6.68
C ARG A 232 10.28 14.62 7.62
N GLU A 233 9.66 13.56 7.11
CA GLU A 233 8.88 12.62 7.93
C GLU A 233 9.77 11.70 8.81
N ARG A 234 11.04 11.47 8.45
CA ARG A 234 12.00 10.73 9.28
C ARG A 234 12.47 11.48 10.52
N VAL A 235 12.14 12.77 10.66
CA VAL A 235 12.44 13.56 11.87
C VAL A 235 11.80 12.93 13.11
N SER A 236 10.56 12.44 13.00
CA SER A 236 9.86 11.76 14.09
C SER A 236 10.57 10.47 14.51
N ASP A 237 11.10 9.72 13.55
CA ASP A 237 11.80 8.45 13.83
C ASP A 237 13.11 8.69 14.60
N ILE A 238 13.89 9.71 14.22
CA ILE A 238 15.13 10.08 14.93
C ILE A 238 14.83 10.54 16.36
N ARG A 239 13.76 11.32 16.53
CA ARG A 239 13.30 11.74 17.85
C ARG A 239 12.88 10.51 18.69
N ASP A 240 12.11 9.59 18.10
CA ASP A 240 11.65 8.37 18.78
C ASP A 240 12.83 7.50 19.28
N ILE A 241 13.82 7.26 18.42
CA ILE A 241 15.00 6.47 18.77
C ILE A 241 15.82 7.15 19.87
N SER A 242 15.98 8.47 19.79
CA SER A 242 16.74 9.24 20.79
C SER A 242 16.04 9.25 22.14
N GLU A 243 14.71 9.40 22.16
CA GLU A 243 13.88 9.28 23.37
C GLU A 243 13.96 7.87 23.98
N GLN A 244 13.88 6.82 23.16
CA GLN A 244 14.05 5.44 23.61
C GLN A 244 15.45 5.19 24.20
N LEU A 245 16.49 5.73 23.57
CA LEU A 245 17.85 5.61 24.07
C LEU A 245 17.98 6.29 25.44
N LEU A 246 17.50 7.52 25.60
CA LEU A 246 17.48 8.23 26.89
C LEU A 246 16.72 7.43 27.97
N ASN A 247 15.59 6.82 27.62
CA ASN A 247 14.77 6.02 28.54
C ASN A 247 15.47 4.72 28.97
N ILE A 248 16.21 4.08 28.08
CA ILE A 248 17.01 2.89 28.41
C ILE A 248 18.22 3.25 29.26
N THR A 249 18.85 4.41 28.98
CA THR A 249 20.03 4.88 29.71
C THR A 249 19.70 5.31 31.14
N TRP A 250 18.53 5.91 31.37
CA TRP A 250 18.06 6.30 32.70
C TRP A 250 16.61 5.84 32.95
N PRO A 251 16.40 4.53 33.20
CA PRO A 251 15.07 3.99 33.50
C PRO A 251 14.42 4.63 34.74
N GLU A 252 15.22 5.06 35.71
CA GLU A 252 14.78 5.74 36.93
C GLU A 252 14.26 7.17 36.70
N LEU A 253 14.68 7.82 35.62
CA LEU A 253 14.20 9.13 35.19
C LEU A 253 13.03 9.03 34.22
N GLN A 254 12.71 7.81 33.78
CA GLN A 254 11.48 7.52 33.10
C GLN A 254 10.36 7.88 34.07
N GLN A 255 9.75 9.05 33.86
CA GLN A 255 8.53 9.34 34.56
C GLN A 255 7.57 8.21 34.17
N THR A 256 7.02 7.55 35.19
CA THR A 256 5.67 7.04 35.13
C THR A 256 4.72 8.24 35.00
N SER A 257 4.91 9.09 33.99
CA SER A 257 3.83 9.77 33.31
C SER A 257 3.11 8.67 32.54
N ALA A 258 2.53 7.76 33.32
CA ALA A 258 1.56 6.79 32.89
C ALA A 258 0.37 7.63 32.46
N PHE A 259 0.44 8.19 31.24
CA PHE A 259 -0.70 8.72 30.53
C PHE A 259 -1.59 7.51 30.28
N THR A 260 -2.30 7.18 31.35
CA THR A 260 -3.13 6.00 31.48
C THR A 260 -4.49 6.46 31.03
N LEU A 261 -4.81 6.02 29.82
CA LEU A 261 -6.17 6.14 29.33
C LEU A 261 -7.03 5.26 30.24
N SER A 262 -7.81 5.91 31.10
CA SER A 262 -8.73 5.25 32.06
C SER A 262 -10.19 5.37 31.64
N ALA A 263 -10.45 6.17 30.61
CA ALA A 263 -11.77 6.44 30.04
C ALA A 263 -11.62 6.72 28.54
N PRO A 264 -12.71 6.58 27.75
CA PRO A 264 -12.73 6.94 26.33
C PRO A 264 -12.17 8.36 26.11
N THR A 265 -11.07 8.46 25.36
CA THR A 265 -10.29 9.69 25.23
C THR A 265 -10.03 10.02 23.76
N ILE A 266 -10.16 11.30 23.43
CA ILE A 266 -9.64 11.88 22.19
C ILE A 266 -8.33 12.57 22.52
N LEU A 267 -7.24 12.08 21.95
CA LEU A 267 -5.90 12.59 22.22
C LEU A 267 -5.60 13.80 21.35
N VAL A 268 -5.05 14.86 21.92
CA VAL A 268 -4.53 16.01 21.17
C VAL A 268 -3.03 16.08 21.40
N ALA A 269 -2.25 16.03 20.33
CA ALA A 269 -0.80 16.14 20.40
C ALA A 269 -0.29 17.06 19.29
N GLU A 270 0.85 17.71 19.53
CA GLU A 270 1.54 18.41 18.44
C GLU A 270 2.04 17.40 17.41
N ASP A 271 2.66 16.34 17.89
CA ASP A 271 3.11 15.17 17.15
C ASP A 271 3.12 13.96 18.11
N LEU A 272 3.10 12.75 17.57
CA LEU A 272 3.15 11.51 18.35
C LEU A 272 4.06 10.50 17.66
N THR A 273 5.07 10.00 18.39
CA THR A 273 5.98 9.00 17.82
C THR A 273 5.33 7.62 17.72
N PRO A 274 5.78 6.73 16.82
CA PRO A 274 5.26 5.36 16.71
C PRO A 274 5.30 4.60 18.04
N SER A 275 6.39 4.73 18.81
CA SER A 275 6.51 4.04 20.09
C SER A 275 5.57 4.60 21.16
N GLN A 276 5.31 5.92 21.15
CA GLN A 276 4.31 6.54 22.02
C GLN A 276 2.90 6.03 21.66
N PHE A 277 2.56 5.95 20.36
CA PHE A 277 1.29 5.39 19.92
C PHE A 277 1.09 3.94 20.38
N LEU A 278 2.10 3.08 20.21
CA LEU A 278 2.05 1.68 20.63
C LEU A 278 2.00 1.49 22.14
N SER A 279 2.39 2.51 22.92
CA SER A 279 2.29 2.49 24.39
C SER A 279 0.88 2.78 24.91
N LEU A 280 -0.01 3.33 24.08
CA LEU A 280 -1.37 3.69 24.46
C LEU A 280 -2.27 2.46 24.55
N ASP A 281 -3.21 2.47 25.50
CA ASP A 281 -4.26 1.47 25.56
C ASP A 281 -5.34 1.73 24.51
N MET A 282 -5.34 0.91 23.46
CA MET A 282 -6.28 0.98 22.33
C MET A 282 -7.75 0.78 22.74
N GLN A 283 -8.02 0.20 23.92
CA GLN A 283 -9.40 0.08 24.42
C GLN A 283 -10.03 1.45 24.68
N TYR A 284 -9.23 2.42 25.13
CA TYR A 284 -9.68 3.73 25.57
C TYR A 284 -9.38 4.85 24.58
N LEU A 285 -8.41 4.66 23.67
CA LEU A 285 -8.14 5.62 22.60
C LEU A 285 -9.28 5.60 21.57
N LYS A 286 -10.06 6.68 21.47
CA LYS A 286 -11.20 6.79 20.54
C LYS A 286 -10.94 7.69 19.35
N GLY A 287 -9.83 8.41 19.33
CA GLY A 287 -9.44 9.25 18.20
C GLY A 287 -8.29 10.16 18.57
N MET A 288 -7.70 10.78 17.55
CA MET A 288 -6.53 11.66 17.71
C MET A 288 -6.66 12.93 16.87
N VAL A 289 -6.16 14.03 17.42
CA VAL A 289 -5.96 15.29 16.70
C VAL A 289 -4.47 15.60 16.75
N LEU A 290 -3.84 15.66 15.59
CA LEU A 290 -2.41 15.90 15.46
C LEU A 290 -2.15 17.21 14.69
N GLU A 291 -1.35 18.10 15.28
CA GLU A 291 -1.05 19.41 14.68
C GLU A 291 -0.06 19.30 13.51
N LYS A 292 1.01 18.53 13.71
CA LYS A 292 2.13 18.36 12.77
C LYS A 292 2.24 16.90 12.37
N THR A 293 1.43 16.47 11.40
CA THR A 293 1.52 15.11 10.86
C THR A 293 1.27 15.09 9.37
N GLY A 294 2.26 14.58 8.63
CA GLY A 294 2.17 14.31 7.19
C GLY A 294 1.29 13.10 6.88
N ARG A 295 0.79 13.01 5.65
CA ARG A 295 -0.09 11.90 5.20
C ARG A 295 0.61 10.55 5.16
N THR A 296 1.94 10.54 5.15
CA THR A 296 2.79 9.34 5.11
C THR A 296 3.49 9.09 6.45
N SER A 297 3.09 9.78 7.53
CA SER A 297 3.58 9.51 8.89
C SER A 297 3.30 8.07 9.31
N HIS A 298 4.34 7.41 9.85
CA HIS A 298 4.25 6.06 10.40
C HIS A 298 3.19 5.94 11.51
N THR A 299 3.01 6.97 12.33
CA THR A 299 1.96 6.99 13.35
C THR A 299 0.56 6.99 12.74
N LEU A 300 0.37 7.67 11.61
CA LEU A 300 -0.91 7.67 10.90
C LEU A 300 -1.23 6.31 10.28
N ILE A 301 -0.21 5.65 9.73
CA ILE A 301 -0.33 4.28 9.22
C ILE A 301 -0.78 3.32 10.33
N LEU A 302 -0.12 3.38 11.50
CA LEU A 302 -0.49 2.58 12.66
C LEU A 302 -1.91 2.89 13.16
N ALA A 303 -2.30 4.16 13.19
CA ALA A 303 -3.66 4.58 13.56
C ALA A 303 -4.72 4.03 12.60
N ARG A 304 -4.45 4.01 11.28
CA ARG A 304 -5.35 3.40 10.28
C ARG A 304 -5.51 1.90 10.49
N ALA A 305 -4.41 1.19 10.69
CA ALA A 305 -4.42 -0.25 10.97
C ALA A 305 -5.23 -0.56 12.24
N ALA A 306 -5.14 0.30 13.26
CA ALA A 306 -5.92 0.20 14.50
C ALA A 306 -7.36 0.75 14.40
N SER A 307 -7.80 1.24 13.23
CA SER A 307 -9.11 1.87 13.02
C SER A 307 -9.38 3.07 13.96
N VAL A 308 -8.32 3.80 14.32
CA VAL A 308 -8.40 5.02 15.14
C VAL A 308 -8.55 6.24 14.22
N PRO A 309 -9.60 7.06 14.36
CA PRO A 309 -9.79 8.23 13.50
C PRO A 309 -8.82 9.36 13.87
N VAL A 310 -8.31 10.06 12.86
CA VAL A 310 -7.28 11.09 13.02
C VAL A 310 -7.64 12.35 12.22
N LEU A 311 -7.65 13.50 12.90
CA LEU A 311 -7.78 14.83 12.32
C LEU A 311 -6.47 15.63 12.43
N SER A 312 -6.23 16.51 11.47
CA SER A 312 -5.19 17.53 11.51
C SER A 312 -5.73 18.92 11.17
N GLY A 313 -4.87 19.94 11.19
CA GLY A 313 -5.26 21.33 10.90
C GLY A 313 -5.86 22.09 12.08
N LEU A 314 -5.91 21.47 13.26
CA LEU A 314 -6.25 22.10 14.54
C LEU A 314 -5.00 22.18 15.40
N THR A 315 -4.73 23.34 15.99
CA THR A 315 -3.53 23.53 16.83
C THR A 315 -3.81 23.15 18.28
N VAL A 316 -2.80 22.65 18.99
CA VAL A 316 -2.91 22.31 20.42
C VAL A 316 -3.37 23.55 21.22
N ALA A 317 -2.86 24.73 20.86
CA ALA A 317 -3.26 26.00 21.48
C ALA A 317 -4.75 26.33 21.27
N SER A 318 -5.30 26.06 20.09
CA SER A 318 -6.74 26.30 19.80
C SER A 318 -7.65 25.38 20.61
N LEU A 319 -7.18 24.17 20.93
CA LEU A 319 -7.93 23.15 21.66
C LEU A 319 -7.67 23.17 23.18
N ALA A 320 -6.67 23.92 23.65
CA ALA A 320 -6.33 24.02 25.06
C ALA A 320 -7.51 24.40 25.99
N PRO A 321 -8.43 25.33 25.63
CA PRO A 321 -9.60 25.65 26.45
C PRO A 321 -10.63 24.51 26.56
N LEU A 322 -10.52 23.50 25.69
CA LEU A 322 -11.45 22.38 25.60
C LEU A 322 -10.91 21.11 26.28
N MET A 323 -9.71 21.17 26.86
CA MET A 323 -9.11 20.04 27.57
C MET A 323 -9.98 19.63 28.76
N GLY A 324 -10.20 18.32 28.90
CA GLY A 324 -11.08 17.76 29.93
C GLY A 324 -12.58 17.79 29.58
N LYS A 325 -12.97 18.38 28.45
CA LYS A 325 -14.38 18.39 27.99
C LYS A 325 -14.68 17.18 27.10
N GLU A 326 -15.97 16.84 27.01
CA GLU A 326 -16.44 15.84 26.05
C GLU A 326 -16.43 16.39 24.64
N VAL A 327 -15.93 15.57 23.72
CA VAL A 327 -15.85 15.86 22.30
C VAL A 327 -16.21 14.65 21.47
N ILE A 328 -16.66 14.88 20.24
CA ILE A 328 -16.86 13.85 19.23
C ILE A 328 -16.02 14.20 18.02
N LEU A 329 -15.12 13.29 17.64
CA LEU A 329 -14.32 13.38 16.44
C LEU A 329 -15.05 12.65 15.31
N ASP A 330 -15.40 13.38 14.25
CA ASP A 330 -16.01 12.85 13.03
C ASP A 330 -15.05 13.02 11.86
N GLY A 331 -14.29 11.96 11.59
CA GLY A 331 -13.36 11.89 10.47
C GLY A 331 -14.05 11.77 9.11
N ILE A 332 -15.34 11.49 9.05
CA ILE A 332 -16.07 11.40 7.76
C ILE A 332 -16.42 12.81 7.26
N CYS A 333 -16.86 13.68 8.18
CA CYS A 333 -17.21 15.08 7.88
C CYS A 333 -16.05 16.06 8.14
N SER A 334 -14.89 15.58 8.58
CA SER A 334 -13.71 16.38 8.94
C SER A 334 -13.99 17.43 10.03
N VAL A 335 -14.73 17.05 11.08
CA VAL A 335 -15.09 17.96 12.17
C VAL A 335 -14.83 17.37 13.56
N LEU A 336 -14.44 18.23 14.49
CA LEU A 336 -14.44 17.97 15.92
C LEU A 336 -15.62 18.72 16.54
N VAL A 337 -16.57 17.98 17.11
CA VAL A 337 -17.74 18.50 17.81
C VAL A 337 -17.37 18.74 19.26
N VAL A 338 -17.61 19.96 19.73
CA VAL A 338 -17.22 20.43 21.05
C VAL A 338 -18.46 20.56 21.93
N GLU A 339 -18.41 20.01 23.14
CA GLU A 339 -19.53 20.07 24.10
C GLU A 339 -20.86 19.64 23.46
N PRO A 340 -20.95 18.40 22.97
CA PRO A 340 -22.17 17.93 22.31
C PRO A 340 -23.35 17.96 23.29
N ASN A 341 -24.45 18.59 22.87
CA ASN A 341 -25.70 18.53 23.62
C ASN A 341 -26.38 17.15 23.45
N ASP A 342 -27.41 16.87 24.25
CA ASP A 342 -28.12 15.58 24.22
C ASP A 342 -28.61 15.20 22.81
N ALA A 343 -29.10 16.17 22.03
CA ALA A 343 -29.58 15.92 20.68
C ALA A 343 -28.46 15.53 19.70
N VAL A 344 -27.26 16.12 19.86
CA VAL A 344 -26.06 15.79 19.09
C VAL A 344 -25.50 14.43 19.52
N ASN A 345 -25.49 14.14 20.82
CA ASN A 345 -25.12 12.83 21.36
C ASN A 345 -26.07 11.73 20.84
N ASP A 346 -27.38 12.00 20.81
CA ASP A 346 -28.36 11.09 20.24
C ASP A 346 -28.12 10.84 18.75
N TYR A 347 -27.84 11.90 17.97
CA TYR A 347 -27.49 11.77 16.56
C TYR A 347 -26.28 10.85 16.35
N TYR A 348 -25.18 11.09 17.06
CA TYR A 348 -23.97 10.29 16.93
C TYR A 348 -24.13 8.88 17.50
N SER A 349 -24.90 8.69 18.57
CA SER A 349 -25.20 7.35 19.10
C SER A 349 -26.03 6.52 18.11
N VAL A 350 -26.93 7.16 17.35
CA VAL A 350 -27.68 6.51 16.27
C VAL A 350 -26.76 6.23 15.09
N ALA A 351 -25.90 7.19 14.70
CA ALA A 351 -24.93 7.01 13.64
C ALA A 351 -23.96 5.85 13.93
N GLN A 352 -23.47 5.75 15.17
CA GLN A 352 -22.58 4.70 15.64
C GLN A 352 -23.32 3.35 15.73
N ARG A 353 -24.55 3.30 16.28
CA ARG A 353 -25.38 2.08 16.25
C ARG A 353 -25.67 1.60 14.83
N LEU A 354 -25.88 2.51 13.88
CA LEU A 354 -26.03 2.18 12.47
C LEU A 354 -24.71 1.70 11.86
N ALA A 355 -23.58 2.32 12.21
CA ALA A 355 -22.25 1.91 11.76
C ALA A 355 -21.87 0.52 12.31
N ASP A 356 -22.24 0.18 13.55
CA ASP A 356 -21.95 -1.11 14.18
C ASP A 356 -22.89 -2.23 13.68
N ARG A 357 -24.17 -1.90 13.42
CA ARG A 357 -25.15 -2.88 12.94
C ARG A 357 -25.01 -3.17 11.44
N ARG A 358 -24.56 -2.20 10.63
CA ARG A 358 -24.43 -2.36 9.17
C ARG A 358 -23.53 -3.53 8.78
N PRO A 359 -22.30 -3.68 9.28
CA PRO A 359 -21.43 -4.81 8.93
C PRO A 359 -22.04 -6.15 9.32
N GLN A 360 -22.60 -6.26 10.53
CA GLN A 360 -23.19 -7.51 11.00
C GLN A 360 -24.42 -7.91 10.17
N GLN A 361 -25.24 -6.95 9.78
CA GLN A 361 -26.41 -7.21 8.94
C GLN A 361 -26.01 -7.48 7.48
N GLN A 362 -25.05 -6.74 6.94
CA GLN A 362 -24.50 -6.96 5.61
C GLN A 362 -23.86 -8.34 5.46
N ILE A 363 -23.12 -8.82 6.47
CA ILE A 363 -22.54 -10.16 6.49
C ILE A 363 -23.64 -11.24 6.56
N LYS A 364 -24.68 -11.04 7.37
CA LYS A 364 -25.84 -11.94 7.40
C LYS A 364 -26.53 -12.01 6.03
N ASP A 365 -26.68 -10.87 5.37
CA ASP A 365 -27.33 -10.75 4.07
C ASP A 365 -26.38 -11.05 2.89
N ALA A 366 -25.10 -11.33 3.17
CA ALA A 366 -24.09 -11.60 2.14
C ALA A 366 -24.35 -12.94 1.45
N GLY A 367 -24.92 -13.91 2.18
CA GLY A 367 -25.33 -15.21 1.63
C GLY A 367 -26.56 -15.16 0.72
N LEU A 368 -27.29 -14.04 0.68
CA LEU A 368 -28.45 -13.89 -0.19
C LEU A 368 -28.03 -13.75 -1.66
N PRO A 369 -28.90 -14.16 -2.61
CA PRO A 369 -28.72 -13.88 -4.03
C PRO A 369 -28.53 -12.38 -4.30
N ALA A 370 -27.68 -12.06 -5.27
CA ALA A 370 -27.49 -10.71 -5.77
C ALA A 370 -28.55 -10.41 -6.84
N LEU A 371 -29.67 -9.85 -6.39
CA LEU A 371 -30.77 -9.42 -7.23
C LEU A 371 -31.01 -7.93 -7.02
N THR A 372 -31.34 -7.21 -8.09
CA THR A 372 -31.90 -5.86 -7.97
C THR A 372 -33.30 -5.91 -7.33
N ARG A 373 -33.84 -4.74 -6.96
CA ARG A 373 -35.19 -4.60 -6.40
C ARG A 373 -36.27 -5.11 -7.36
N ASP A 374 -36.03 -5.00 -8.66
CA ASP A 374 -36.86 -5.53 -9.75
C ASP A 374 -36.45 -6.95 -10.21
N ASN A 375 -35.72 -7.68 -9.36
CA ASN A 375 -35.34 -9.10 -9.51
C ASN A 375 -34.43 -9.42 -10.71
N VAL A 376 -33.64 -8.46 -11.19
CA VAL A 376 -32.62 -8.73 -12.20
C VAL A 376 -31.38 -9.33 -11.51
N PRO A 377 -30.94 -10.54 -11.89
CA PRO A 377 -29.75 -11.14 -11.32
C PRO A 377 -28.47 -10.46 -11.84
N VAL A 378 -27.51 -10.29 -10.94
CA VAL A 378 -26.18 -9.77 -11.24
C VAL A 378 -25.16 -10.63 -10.50
N GLU A 379 -24.09 -11.05 -11.17
CA GLU A 379 -23.08 -11.86 -10.51
C GLU A 379 -22.11 -10.98 -9.72
N ILE A 380 -21.97 -11.24 -8.42
CA ILE A 380 -21.00 -10.54 -7.56
C ILE A 380 -19.90 -11.51 -7.15
N ALA A 381 -18.71 -11.30 -7.69
CA ALA A 381 -17.55 -12.16 -7.52
C ALA A 381 -16.43 -11.46 -6.72
N ALA A 382 -15.40 -12.24 -6.37
CA ALA A 382 -14.22 -11.72 -5.68
C ALA A 382 -12.96 -11.72 -6.55
N ASN A 383 -12.14 -10.70 -6.36
CA ASN A 383 -10.75 -10.64 -6.78
C ASN A 383 -9.87 -11.21 -5.66
N ILE A 384 -9.00 -12.17 -5.98
CA ILE A 384 -8.05 -12.75 -5.04
C ILE A 384 -6.65 -12.87 -5.66
N GLY A 385 -5.61 -12.77 -4.84
CA GLY A 385 -4.21 -12.99 -5.24
C GLY A 385 -3.63 -14.32 -4.79
N SER A 386 -4.23 -14.94 -3.77
CA SER A 386 -3.80 -16.22 -3.21
C SER A 386 -4.97 -17.16 -2.97
N ALA A 387 -4.69 -18.47 -3.04
CA ALA A 387 -5.66 -19.51 -2.68
C ALA A 387 -6.17 -19.39 -1.23
N LEU A 388 -5.37 -18.80 -0.34
CA LEU A 388 -5.71 -18.57 1.07
C LEU A 388 -6.85 -17.55 1.25
N GLU A 389 -7.05 -16.65 0.29
CA GLU A 389 -8.10 -15.62 0.36
C GLU A 389 -9.49 -16.16 -0.02
N ALA A 390 -9.56 -17.27 -0.75
CA ALA A 390 -10.81 -17.80 -1.29
C ALA A 390 -11.88 -18.11 -0.20
N PRO A 391 -11.56 -18.79 0.92
CA PRO A 391 -12.55 -19.03 1.98
C PRO A 391 -13.11 -17.74 2.58
N GLY A 392 -12.26 -16.72 2.77
CA GLY A 392 -12.67 -15.40 3.27
C GLY A 392 -13.61 -14.68 2.29
N ALA A 393 -13.30 -14.73 0.99
CA ALA A 393 -14.13 -14.17 -0.05
C ALA A 393 -15.53 -14.82 -0.11
N PHE A 394 -15.62 -16.16 -0.04
CA PHE A 394 -16.91 -16.86 -0.01
C PHE A 394 -17.70 -16.60 1.27
N THR A 395 -17.01 -16.44 2.41
CA THR A 395 -17.63 -16.02 3.68
C THR A 395 -18.22 -14.62 3.58
N CYS A 396 -17.59 -13.74 2.80
CA CYS A 396 -18.13 -12.41 2.46
C CYS A 396 -19.25 -12.45 1.41
N GLY A 397 -19.71 -13.64 0.98
CA GLY A 397 -20.86 -13.81 0.09
C GLY A 397 -20.54 -13.85 -1.40
N ALA A 398 -19.27 -14.01 -1.81
CA ALA A 398 -18.93 -14.12 -3.23
C ALA A 398 -19.69 -15.26 -3.94
N GLN A 399 -20.20 -14.99 -5.14
CA GLN A 399 -20.88 -15.98 -6.01
C GLN A 399 -19.90 -16.71 -6.94
N GLY A 400 -18.67 -16.22 -7.03
CA GLY A 400 -17.56 -16.82 -7.77
C GLY A 400 -16.27 -16.05 -7.48
N ILE A 401 -15.18 -16.46 -8.12
CA ILE A 401 -13.95 -15.68 -8.20
C ILE A 401 -13.88 -15.10 -9.61
N GLY A 402 -14.10 -13.79 -9.75
CA GLY A 402 -14.11 -13.10 -11.05
C GLY A 402 -12.70 -12.73 -11.54
N LEU A 403 -11.71 -12.76 -10.63
CA LEU A 403 -10.31 -12.63 -10.97
C LEU A 403 -9.42 -13.32 -9.93
N PHE A 404 -8.77 -14.42 -10.34
CA PHE A 404 -7.62 -14.96 -9.65
C PHE A 404 -6.34 -14.40 -10.30
N ARG A 405 -5.61 -13.58 -9.55
CA ARG A 405 -4.32 -13.00 -9.96
C ARG A 405 -3.22 -14.02 -9.72
N THR A 406 -2.64 -14.56 -10.78
CA THR A 406 -1.63 -15.63 -10.69
C THR A 406 -0.23 -15.10 -10.40
N GLU A 407 0.01 -13.79 -10.48
CA GLU A 407 1.36 -13.21 -10.42
C GLU A 407 2.07 -13.47 -9.09
N MET A 408 1.32 -13.57 -7.98
CA MET A 408 1.89 -13.88 -6.67
C MET A 408 2.56 -15.26 -6.62
N LEU A 409 2.20 -16.18 -7.52
CA LEU A 409 2.90 -17.47 -7.67
C LEU A 409 4.26 -17.32 -8.36
N TYR A 410 4.56 -16.18 -8.97
CA TYR A 410 5.82 -15.95 -9.70
C TYR A 410 6.74 -14.96 -8.99
N MET A 411 6.20 -14.11 -8.12
CA MET A 411 6.94 -13.09 -7.36
C MET A 411 7.63 -13.67 -6.11
N ASP A 412 8.60 -12.92 -5.59
CA ASP A 412 9.35 -13.20 -4.34
C ASP A 412 9.98 -14.61 -4.27
N ARG A 413 10.59 -15.05 -5.38
CA ARG A 413 11.24 -16.36 -5.49
C ARG A 413 12.38 -16.37 -6.52
N ASP A 414 13.26 -17.35 -6.41
CA ASP A 414 14.46 -17.50 -7.26
C ASP A 414 14.20 -18.22 -8.60
N SER A 415 13.08 -18.93 -8.72
CA SER A 415 12.71 -19.69 -9.93
C SER A 415 11.20 -19.70 -10.17
N ALA A 416 10.80 -19.93 -11.42
CA ALA A 416 9.40 -20.08 -11.80
C ALA A 416 8.70 -21.23 -11.03
N PRO A 417 7.42 -21.07 -10.65
CA PRO A 417 6.64 -22.16 -10.05
C PRO A 417 6.45 -23.31 -11.03
N ASP A 418 6.63 -24.53 -10.54
CA ASP A 418 6.41 -25.72 -11.37
C ASP A 418 4.93 -26.02 -11.60
N GLU A 419 4.63 -27.00 -12.46
CA GLU A 419 3.25 -27.39 -12.78
C GLU A 419 2.47 -27.87 -11.55
N GLN A 420 3.13 -28.56 -10.63
CA GLN A 420 2.49 -29.19 -9.48
C GLN A 420 2.14 -28.14 -8.42
N GLU A 421 3.04 -27.20 -8.12
CA GLU A 421 2.78 -26.06 -7.25
C GLU A 421 1.59 -25.23 -7.76
N GLN A 422 1.57 -24.93 -9.06
CA GLN A 422 0.45 -24.20 -9.68
C GLN A 422 -0.85 -25.00 -9.62
N PHE A 423 -0.80 -26.30 -9.94
CA PHE A 423 -1.97 -27.18 -9.89
C PHE A 423 -2.58 -27.23 -8.49
N GLU A 424 -1.76 -27.35 -7.44
CA GLU A 424 -2.23 -27.39 -6.05
C GLU A 424 -2.91 -26.08 -5.65
N ALA A 425 -2.30 -24.93 -5.98
CA ALA A 425 -2.88 -23.62 -5.71
C ALA A 425 -4.23 -23.44 -6.43
N TYR A 426 -4.31 -23.78 -7.71
CA TYR A 426 -5.54 -23.65 -8.49
C TYR A 426 -6.63 -24.64 -8.03
N GLN A 427 -6.25 -25.88 -7.69
CA GLN A 427 -7.17 -26.89 -7.18
C GLN A 427 -7.76 -26.46 -5.83
N GLN A 428 -6.94 -25.91 -4.92
CA GLN A 428 -7.40 -25.45 -3.61
C GLN A 428 -8.52 -24.39 -3.73
N VAL A 429 -8.39 -23.46 -4.68
CA VAL A 429 -9.41 -22.43 -4.94
C VAL A 429 -10.69 -23.06 -5.49
N LEU A 430 -10.57 -23.97 -6.46
CA LEU A 430 -11.73 -24.65 -7.07
C LEU A 430 -12.50 -25.51 -6.07
N LEU A 431 -11.79 -26.21 -5.18
CA LEU A 431 -12.41 -26.97 -4.09
C LEU A 431 -13.15 -26.05 -3.11
N SER A 432 -12.55 -24.90 -2.78
CA SER A 432 -13.19 -23.88 -1.93
C SER A 432 -14.42 -23.25 -2.58
N ALA A 433 -14.45 -23.18 -3.92
CA ALA A 433 -15.54 -22.62 -4.69
C ALA A 433 -16.77 -23.53 -4.76
N GLN A 434 -16.65 -24.83 -4.48
CA GLN A 434 -17.77 -25.78 -4.44
C GLN A 434 -18.66 -25.73 -5.70
N GLY A 435 -18.04 -25.65 -6.88
CA GLY A 435 -18.73 -25.61 -8.18
C GLY A 435 -19.06 -24.20 -8.70
N LYS A 436 -18.86 -23.15 -7.90
CA LYS A 436 -18.91 -21.75 -8.37
C LYS A 436 -17.77 -21.46 -9.35
N PRO A 437 -17.96 -20.54 -10.31
CA PRO A 437 -16.94 -20.20 -11.30
C PRO A 437 -15.70 -19.58 -10.66
N VAL A 438 -14.53 -19.95 -11.18
CA VAL A 438 -13.23 -19.36 -10.82
C VAL A 438 -12.52 -18.97 -12.11
N ILE A 439 -12.34 -17.66 -12.31
CA ILE A 439 -11.67 -17.11 -13.47
C ILE A 439 -10.18 -16.95 -13.16
N PHE A 440 -9.36 -17.83 -13.73
CA PHE A 440 -7.91 -17.73 -13.66
C PHE A 440 -7.40 -16.79 -14.74
N ARG A 441 -6.81 -15.66 -14.33
CA ARG A 441 -6.08 -14.81 -15.25
C ARG A 441 -4.66 -15.36 -15.40
N THR A 442 -4.26 -15.63 -16.64
CA THR A 442 -2.89 -16.06 -16.92
C THR A 442 -1.90 -14.98 -16.53
N MET A 443 -0.62 -15.34 -16.43
CA MET A 443 0.40 -14.46 -15.88
C MET A 443 0.44 -13.08 -16.59
N ASP A 444 0.19 -12.00 -15.86
CA ASP A 444 0.38 -10.61 -16.29
C ASP A 444 1.66 -10.08 -15.65
N ILE A 445 2.78 -10.57 -16.18
CA ILE A 445 4.15 -10.30 -15.76
C ILE A 445 4.83 -9.42 -16.81
N GLY A 446 5.80 -8.62 -16.40
CA GLY A 446 6.44 -7.61 -17.24
C GLY A 446 5.82 -6.24 -16.99
N GLY A 447 6.46 -5.20 -17.51
CA GLY A 447 6.11 -3.84 -17.16
C GLY A 447 6.74 -3.40 -15.84
N ASP A 448 5.91 -3.04 -14.86
CA ASP A 448 6.31 -2.58 -13.53
C ASP A 448 6.70 -3.71 -12.56
N LYS A 449 6.35 -4.96 -12.89
CA LYS A 449 6.59 -6.14 -12.04
C LYS A 449 7.89 -6.82 -12.44
N GLN A 450 8.95 -6.57 -11.68
CA GLN A 450 10.26 -7.19 -11.91
C GLN A 450 10.28 -8.64 -11.41
N ILE A 451 10.66 -9.57 -12.29
CA ILE A 451 10.89 -10.98 -11.95
C ILE A 451 12.33 -11.34 -12.36
N PRO A 452 13.29 -11.34 -11.40
CA PRO A 452 14.71 -11.43 -11.71
C PRO A 452 15.10 -12.63 -12.58
N TYR A 453 14.51 -13.81 -12.32
CA TYR A 453 14.85 -15.04 -13.04
C TYR A 453 14.31 -15.12 -14.47
N LEU A 454 13.41 -14.20 -14.89
CA LEU A 454 12.93 -14.14 -16.27
C LEU A 454 13.78 -13.23 -17.16
N ASN A 455 14.76 -12.49 -16.60
CA ASN A 455 15.66 -11.59 -17.34
C ASN A 455 14.92 -10.65 -18.32
N ILE A 456 13.72 -10.19 -17.95
CA ILE A 456 12.92 -9.28 -18.78
C ILE A 456 13.67 -7.94 -18.88
N PRO A 457 13.93 -7.42 -20.09
CA PRO A 457 14.67 -6.18 -20.25
C PRO A 457 13.88 -4.99 -19.67
N GLN A 458 14.60 -4.02 -19.12
CA GLN A 458 14.00 -2.76 -18.70
C GLN A 458 13.56 -1.97 -19.93
N GLU A 459 12.39 -1.35 -19.86
CA GLU A 459 11.81 -0.53 -20.93
C GLU A 459 11.58 0.90 -20.46
N GLU A 460 11.65 1.87 -21.38
CA GLU A 460 11.32 3.27 -21.08
C GLU A 460 9.85 3.45 -20.68
N ASN A 461 8.95 2.65 -21.28
CA ASN A 461 7.51 2.70 -21.04
C ASN A 461 6.97 1.29 -20.74
N PRO A 462 7.21 0.76 -19.53
CA PRO A 462 6.89 -0.64 -19.21
C PRO A 462 5.39 -0.95 -19.33
N PHE A 463 4.51 0.02 -19.06
CA PHE A 463 3.08 -0.12 -19.27
C PHE A 463 2.69 -0.25 -20.74
N LEU A 464 3.48 0.26 -21.69
CA LEU A 464 3.20 0.14 -23.12
C LEU A 464 3.91 -1.06 -23.77
N GLY A 465 4.78 -1.72 -23.04
CA GLY A 465 5.80 -2.62 -23.61
C GLY A 465 5.56 -4.11 -23.39
N TYR A 466 6.63 -4.80 -23.04
CA TYR A 466 6.83 -6.24 -23.04
C TYR A 466 6.26 -6.89 -21.76
N ARG A 467 4.94 -7.14 -21.77
CA ARG A 467 4.20 -7.74 -20.65
C ARG A 467 3.07 -8.67 -21.07
N ALA A 468 2.64 -9.52 -20.14
CA ALA A 468 1.45 -10.36 -20.26
C ALA A 468 1.44 -11.19 -21.55
N VAL A 469 0.34 -11.24 -22.31
CA VAL A 469 0.24 -12.06 -23.54
C VAL A 469 1.36 -11.82 -24.55
N ARG A 470 2.03 -10.65 -24.50
CA ARG A 470 3.11 -10.28 -25.42
C ARG A 470 4.40 -11.06 -25.15
N ILE A 471 4.61 -11.52 -23.92
CA ILE A 471 5.81 -12.31 -23.56
C ILE A 471 5.61 -13.81 -23.79
N TYR A 472 4.37 -14.26 -23.93
CA TYR A 472 4.05 -15.70 -23.97
C TYR A 472 4.78 -16.47 -25.08
N PRO A 473 4.98 -15.94 -26.30
CA PRO A 473 5.73 -16.67 -27.33
C PRO A 473 7.19 -16.94 -26.97
N GLU A 474 7.87 -16.01 -26.28
CA GLU A 474 9.25 -16.21 -25.83
C GLU A 474 9.31 -17.14 -24.61
N PHE A 475 8.34 -17.00 -23.70
CA PHE A 475 8.22 -17.83 -22.50
C PHE A 475 7.16 -18.92 -22.65
N ALA A 476 7.12 -19.58 -23.83
CA ALA A 476 6.06 -20.53 -24.19
C ALA A 476 5.99 -21.71 -23.21
N ASP A 477 7.13 -22.20 -22.72
CA ASP A 477 7.16 -23.32 -21.77
C ASP A 477 6.58 -22.93 -20.40
N LEU A 478 6.81 -21.70 -19.95
CA LEU A 478 6.20 -21.15 -18.74
C LEU A 478 4.68 -21.04 -18.88
N PHE A 479 4.23 -20.52 -20.01
CA PHE A 479 2.82 -20.41 -20.34
C PHE A 479 2.14 -21.78 -20.45
N ARG A 480 2.76 -22.75 -21.14
CA ARG A 480 2.28 -24.14 -21.24
C ARG A 480 2.20 -24.80 -19.88
N THR A 481 3.18 -24.58 -19.00
CA THR A 481 3.16 -25.07 -17.61
C THR A 481 1.93 -24.55 -16.86
N GLN A 482 1.63 -23.26 -17.00
CA GLN A 482 0.44 -22.66 -16.41
C GLN A 482 -0.87 -23.24 -16.98
N LEU A 483 -0.96 -23.38 -18.31
CA LEU A 483 -2.14 -23.99 -18.96
C LEU A 483 -2.35 -25.44 -18.50
N ARG A 484 -1.28 -26.22 -18.38
CA ARG A 484 -1.32 -27.60 -17.88
C ARG A 484 -1.89 -27.66 -16.48
N ALA A 485 -1.38 -26.83 -15.58
CA ALA A 485 -1.85 -26.74 -14.21
C ALA A 485 -3.34 -26.34 -14.12
N ILE A 486 -3.78 -25.33 -14.88
CA ILE A 486 -5.19 -24.89 -14.90
C ILE A 486 -6.11 -26.00 -15.44
N LEU A 487 -5.73 -26.64 -16.55
CA LEU A 487 -6.52 -27.73 -17.15
C LEU A 487 -6.66 -28.92 -16.20
N ARG A 488 -5.57 -29.32 -15.53
CA ARG A 488 -5.59 -30.37 -14.50
C ARG A 488 -6.47 -29.97 -13.33
N ALA A 489 -6.29 -28.76 -12.79
CA ALA A 489 -7.06 -28.26 -11.64
C ALA A 489 -8.55 -28.17 -11.96
N GLY A 490 -8.91 -27.76 -13.18
CA GLY A 490 -10.28 -27.70 -13.69
C GLY A 490 -11.05 -29.02 -13.64
N ALA A 491 -10.38 -30.18 -13.52
CA ALA A 491 -11.07 -31.44 -13.27
C ALA A 491 -11.75 -31.51 -11.88
N SER A 492 -11.47 -30.55 -11.00
CA SER A 492 -11.96 -30.46 -9.62
C SER A 492 -13.06 -29.40 -9.41
N GLY A 493 -13.40 -28.60 -10.43
CA GLY A 493 -14.39 -27.52 -10.30
C GLY A 493 -14.62 -26.72 -11.58
N ASN A 494 -15.35 -25.61 -11.48
CA ASN A 494 -15.68 -24.75 -12.62
C ASN A 494 -14.58 -23.72 -12.87
N ALA A 495 -13.56 -24.10 -13.65
CA ALA A 495 -12.47 -23.21 -14.04
C ALA A 495 -12.79 -22.47 -15.34
N LEU A 496 -12.45 -21.19 -15.38
CA LEU A 496 -12.45 -20.36 -16.59
C LEU A 496 -11.05 -19.76 -16.77
N LEU A 497 -10.66 -19.53 -18.01
CA LEU A 497 -9.36 -18.96 -18.38
C LEU A 497 -9.55 -17.56 -18.93
N MET A 498 -8.74 -16.60 -18.45
CA MET A 498 -8.76 -15.23 -18.95
C MET A 498 -7.37 -14.74 -19.33
N ILE A 499 -7.25 -14.14 -20.51
CA ILE A 499 -5.97 -13.65 -21.04
C ILE A 499 -5.85 -12.12 -20.87
N PRO A 500 -4.79 -11.62 -20.21
CA PRO A 500 -4.51 -10.19 -20.07
C PRO A 500 -3.85 -9.56 -21.30
N MET A 501 -3.98 -8.24 -21.44
CA MET A 501 -3.30 -7.36 -22.42
C MET A 501 -3.47 -7.73 -23.89
N VAL A 502 -4.59 -8.40 -24.20
CA VAL A 502 -4.95 -8.78 -25.56
C VAL A 502 -5.25 -7.53 -26.37
N HIS A 503 -4.71 -7.46 -27.59
CA HIS A 503 -4.96 -6.34 -28.52
C HIS A 503 -5.26 -6.80 -29.95
N SER A 504 -4.96 -8.06 -30.31
CA SER A 504 -5.20 -8.63 -31.64
C SER A 504 -5.78 -10.04 -31.58
N LEU A 505 -6.46 -10.46 -32.65
CA LEU A 505 -7.03 -11.80 -32.79
C LEU A 505 -5.96 -12.89 -32.89
N ASP A 506 -4.83 -12.58 -33.54
CA ASP A 506 -3.71 -13.53 -33.69
C ASP A 506 -3.22 -14.06 -32.35
N GLN A 507 -3.24 -13.22 -31.30
CA GLN A 507 -2.90 -13.64 -29.94
C GLN A 507 -3.85 -14.71 -29.41
N ILE A 508 -5.15 -14.57 -29.66
CA ILE A 508 -6.16 -15.55 -29.22
C ILE A 508 -6.09 -16.83 -30.04
N LEU A 509 -5.88 -16.73 -31.35
CA LEU A 509 -5.69 -17.91 -32.19
C LEU A 509 -4.45 -18.71 -31.78
N TRP A 510 -3.34 -18.04 -31.47
CA TRP A 510 -2.14 -18.68 -30.94
C TRP A 510 -2.41 -19.35 -29.58
N ILE A 511 -3.11 -18.68 -28.66
CA ILE A 511 -3.47 -19.25 -27.36
C ILE A 511 -4.37 -20.47 -27.48
N LYS A 512 -5.36 -20.46 -28.39
CA LYS A 512 -6.20 -21.63 -28.67
C LYS A 512 -5.38 -22.81 -29.17
N GLN A 513 -4.42 -22.56 -30.06
CA GLN A 513 -3.52 -23.61 -30.54
C GLN A 513 -2.68 -24.18 -29.40
N GLU A 514 -2.09 -23.34 -28.55
CA GLU A 514 -1.32 -23.79 -27.39
C GLU A 514 -2.18 -24.56 -26.37
N LEU A 515 -3.42 -24.11 -26.13
CA LEU A 515 -4.38 -24.81 -25.27
C LEU A 515 -4.70 -26.21 -25.83
N GLN A 516 -4.87 -26.34 -27.15
CA GLN A 516 -5.10 -27.63 -27.79
C GLN A 516 -3.87 -28.54 -27.68
N ASN A 517 -2.68 -28.03 -27.98
CA ASN A 517 -1.42 -28.77 -27.85
C ASN A 517 -1.24 -29.31 -26.41
N VAL A 518 -1.52 -28.47 -25.42
CA VAL A 518 -1.43 -28.85 -24.01
C VAL A 518 -2.46 -29.92 -23.64
N ARG A 519 -3.72 -29.81 -24.12
CA ARG A 519 -4.74 -30.84 -23.90
C ARG A 519 -4.32 -32.20 -24.46
N ASP A 520 -3.82 -32.23 -25.70
CA ASP A 520 -3.36 -33.45 -26.35
C ASP A 520 -2.15 -34.06 -25.61
N ALA A 521 -1.24 -33.22 -25.11
CA ALA A 521 -0.12 -33.65 -24.27
C ALA A 521 -0.59 -34.26 -22.93
N LEU A 522 -1.56 -33.65 -22.24
CA LEU A 522 -2.13 -34.20 -21.00
C LEU A 522 -2.87 -35.51 -21.26
N ALA A 523 -3.64 -35.60 -22.35
CA ALA A 523 -4.36 -36.80 -22.73
C ALA A 523 -3.43 -37.98 -23.05
N SER A 524 -2.37 -37.73 -23.82
CA SER A 524 -1.36 -38.77 -24.14
C SER A 524 -0.58 -39.25 -22.90
N GLN A 525 -0.41 -38.40 -21.89
CA GLN A 525 0.18 -38.74 -20.60
C GLN A 525 -0.80 -39.45 -19.64
N GLY A 526 -2.09 -39.57 -20.01
CA GLY A 526 -3.12 -40.14 -19.14
C GLY A 526 -3.45 -39.29 -17.91
N LEU A 527 -3.10 -37.99 -17.92
CA LEU A 527 -3.38 -37.09 -16.81
C LEU A 527 -4.81 -36.55 -16.88
N ARG A 528 -5.53 -36.64 -15.76
CA ARG A 528 -6.91 -36.13 -15.65
C ARG A 528 -6.92 -34.60 -15.81
N HIS A 529 -7.79 -34.10 -16.68
CA HIS A 529 -7.96 -32.67 -16.94
C HIS A 529 -9.41 -32.37 -17.36
N THR A 530 -9.82 -31.10 -17.32
CA THR A 530 -11.16 -30.69 -17.77
C THR A 530 -11.27 -30.77 -19.29
N ALA A 531 -12.42 -31.28 -19.77
CA ALA A 531 -12.74 -31.30 -21.20
C ALA A 531 -13.11 -29.91 -21.74
N HIS A 532 -13.72 -29.08 -20.91
CA HIS A 532 -14.12 -27.72 -21.26
C HIS A 532 -13.47 -26.72 -20.31
N LEU A 533 -12.78 -25.75 -20.89
CA LEU A 533 -12.23 -24.59 -20.18
C LEU A 533 -12.67 -23.35 -20.97
N PRO A 534 -13.73 -22.63 -20.54
CA PRO A 534 -14.16 -21.40 -21.21
C PRO A 534 -13.01 -20.39 -21.26
N LEU A 535 -12.81 -19.79 -22.42
CA LEU A 535 -11.73 -18.83 -22.68
C LEU A 535 -12.33 -17.43 -22.81
N GLY A 536 -11.87 -16.49 -22.00
CA GLY A 536 -12.20 -15.08 -22.09
C GLY A 536 -10.97 -14.21 -22.19
N ILE A 537 -11.20 -12.91 -22.36
CA ILE A 537 -10.13 -11.89 -22.38
C ILE A 537 -10.41 -10.79 -21.39
N MET A 538 -9.34 -10.26 -20.83
CA MET A 538 -9.37 -9.00 -20.11
C MET A 538 -9.40 -7.87 -21.13
N VAL A 539 -10.50 -7.11 -21.17
CA VAL A 539 -10.66 -5.95 -22.05
C VAL A 539 -10.04 -4.76 -21.35
N GLU A 540 -8.74 -4.56 -21.61
CA GLU A 540 -7.95 -3.49 -21.00
C GLU A 540 -7.12 -2.69 -22.01
N VAL A 541 -7.03 -3.14 -23.27
CA VAL A 541 -6.41 -2.36 -24.36
C VAL A 541 -7.52 -1.73 -25.23
N PRO A 542 -7.55 -0.39 -25.42
CA PRO A 542 -8.63 0.29 -26.13
C PRO A 542 -8.89 -0.20 -27.57
N SER A 543 -7.88 -0.75 -28.25
CA SER A 543 -8.03 -1.30 -29.60
C SER A 543 -9.08 -2.41 -29.67
N VAL A 544 -9.22 -3.21 -28.61
CA VAL A 544 -10.19 -4.32 -28.54
C VAL A 544 -11.61 -3.82 -28.67
N CYS A 545 -11.93 -2.64 -28.13
CA CYS A 545 -13.27 -2.06 -28.18
C CYS A 545 -13.80 -1.85 -29.61
N PHE A 546 -12.89 -1.62 -30.57
CA PHE A 546 -13.23 -1.35 -31.97
C PHE A 546 -13.45 -2.62 -32.81
N ILE A 547 -13.02 -3.77 -32.31
CA ILE A 547 -13.10 -5.07 -33.01
C ILE A 547 -13.64 -6.18 -32.10
N ILE A 548 -14.41 -5.81 -31.08
CA ILE A 548 -14.89 -6.74 -30.07
C ILE A 548 -15.87 -7.78 -30.64
N ASP A 549 -16.59 -7.42 -31.69
CA ASP A 549 -17.44 -8.31 -32.49
C ASP A 549 -16.64 -9.47 -33.08
N HIS A 550 -15.45 -9.22 -33.62
CA HIS A 550 -14.57 -10.30 -34.07
C HIS A 550 -14.09 -11.17 -32.90
N PHE A 551 -13.79 -10.58 -31.75
CA PHE A 551 -13.44 -11.38 -30.56
C PHE A 551 -14.60 -12.26 -30.08
N CYS A 552 -15.86 -11.84 -30.26
CA CYS A 552 -17.03 -12.64 -29.85
C CYS A 552 -17.12 -13.98 -30.58
N GLU A 553 -16.56 -14.11 -31.78
CA GLU A 553 -16.47 -15.39 -32.50
C GLU A 553 -15.45 -16.33 -31.85
N GLU A 554 -14.44 -15.78 -31.18
CA GLU A 554 -13.29 -16.51 -30.68
C GLU A 554 -13.31 -16.76 -29.17
N VAL A 555 -14.01 -15.95 -28.37
CA VAL A 555 -13.98 -16.07 -26.90
C VAL A 555 -15.38 -16.22 -26.29
N ASP A 556 -15.44 -16.79 -25.10
CA ASP A 556 -16.67 -17.12 -24.38
C ASP A 556 -17.19 -15.95 -23.52
N PHE A 557 -16.30 -15.09 -23.05
CA PHE A 557 -16.64 -13.96 -22.18
C PHE A 557 -15.58 -12.86 -22.18
N PHE A 558 -15.94 -11.73 -21.59
CA PHE A 558 -15.06 -10.56 -21.43
C PHE A 558 -15.07 -10.09 -19.97
N SER A 559 -13.94 -9.57 -19.50
CA SER A 559 -13.90 -8.83 -18.22
C SER A 559 -13.15 -7.52 -18.41
N ILE A 560 -13.76 -6.40 -18.06
CA ILE A 560 -13.14 -5.08 -18.21
C ILE A 560 -12.11 -4.88 -17.08
N GLY A 561 -10.84 -4.77 -17.46
CA GLY A 561 -9.77 -4.33 -16.58
C GLY A 561 -9.78 -2.81 -16.46
N SER A 562 -10.71 -2.24 -15.67
CA SER A 562 -10.93 -0.78 -15.63
C SER A 562 -9.68 0.02 -15.30
N ASN A 563 -8.77 -0.58 -14.54
CA ASN A 563 -7.53 0.01 -14.09
C ASN A 563 -6.62 0.36 -15.26
N ASP A 564 -6.30 -0.62 -16.10
CA ASP A 564 -5.40 -0.44 -17.23
C ASP A 564 -6.14 0.18 -18.43
N MET A 565 -7.44 -0.15 -18.59
CA MET A 565 -8.29 0.49 -19.60
C MET A 565 -8.36 2.02 -19.44
N THR A 566 -8.57 2.52 -18.22
CA THR A 566 -8.61 3.96 -17.95
C THR A 566 -7.26 4.61 -18.24
N GLN A 567 -6.17 3.95 -17.84
CA GLN A 567 -4.82 4.42 -18.09
C GLN A 567 -4.52 4.56 -19.59
N TYR A 568 -4.82 3.56 -20.41
CA TYR A 568 -4.55 3.64 -21.84
C TYR A 568 -5.55 4.51 -22.60
N LEU A 569 -6.81 4.54 -22.19
CA LEU A 569 -7.82 5.39 -22.83
C LEU A 569 -7.48 6.88 -22.70
N TYR A 570 -6.87 7.28 -21.58
CA TYR A 570 -6.50 8.67 -21.32
C TYR A 570 -5.01 8.96 -21.47
N ALA A 571 -4.18 7.95 -21.68
CA ALA A 571 -2.72 8.05 -21.62
C ALA A 571 -2.23 8.66 -20.29
N VAL A 572 -2.82 8.20 -19.18
CA VAL A 572 -2.51 8.68 -17.82
C VAL A 572 -2.02 7.52 -16.98
N ASP A 573 -0.75 7.56 -16.59
CA ASP A 573 -0.20 6.64 -15.59
C ASP A 573 -0.78 6.96 -14.21
N ARG A 574 -1.54 6.00 -13.64
CA ARG A 574 -2.16 6.17 -12.31
C ARG A 574 -1.12 6.25 -11.19
N ASN A 575 0.08 5.71 -11.39
CA ASN A 575 1.16 5.74 -10.42
C ASN A 575 1.99 7.02 -10.51
N ASN A 576 1.75 7.88 -11.51
CA ASN A 576 2.43 9.15 -11.67
C ASN A 576 1.68 10.27 -10.94
N PRO A 577 2.19 10.81 -9.81
CA PRO A 577 1.47 11.79 -8.99
C PRO A 577 1.11 13.06 -9.75
N ARG A 578 1.92 13.45 -10.76
CA ARG A 578 1.71 14.68 -11.54
C ARG A 578 0.48 14.63 -12.43
N VAL A 579 0.07 13.44 -12.87
CA VAL A 579 -1.06 13.23 -13.78
C VAL A 579 -2.17 12.36 -13.19
N SER A 580 -1.95 11.74 -12.04
CA SER A 580 -2.94 10.90 -11.34
C SER A 580 -4.30 11.58 -11.14
N ALA A 581 -4.34 12.91 -10.99
CA ALA A 581 -5.60 13.67 -10.90
C ALA A 581 -6.45 13.64 -12.19
N LEU A 582 -5.84 13.30 -13.34
CA LEU A 582 -6.51 13.13 -14.63
C LEU A 582 -7.06 11.71 -14.81
N TYR A 583 -6.68 10.76 -13.95
CA TYR A 583 -7.18 9.39 -13.99
C TYR A 583 -8.63 9.38 -13.47
N ASN A 584 -9.59 9.24 -14.40
CA ASN A 584 -11.01 9.27 -14.07
C ASN A 584 -11.78 8.17 -14.82
N PRO A 585 -12.16 7.07 -14.15
CA PRO A 585 -12.83 5.92 -14.77
C PRO A 585 -14.34 6.11 -14.99
N ILE A 586 -14.87 7.34 -14.88
CA ILE A 586 -16.32 7.63 -15.05
C ILE A 586 -16.60 8.81 -16.00
N THR A 587 -15.64 9.20 -16.84
CA THR A 587 -15.95 10.24 -17.84
C THR A 587 -16.81 9.67 -18.99
N PRO A 588 -17.52 10.52 -19.74
CA PRO A 588 -18.41 10.07 -20.82
C PRO A 588 -17.73 9.17 -21.88
N SER A 589 -16.43 9.36 -22.15
CA SER A 589 -15.73 8.50 -23.12
C SER A 589 -15.57 7.07 -22.61
N PHE A 590 -15.24 6.89 -21.32
CA PHE A 590 -15.15 5.57 -20.71
C PHE A 590 -16.53 4.89 -20.68
N LEU A 591 -17.57 5.61 -20.25
CA LEU A 591 -18.93 5.08 -20.16
C LEU A 591 -19.48 4.65 -21.54
N ARG A 592 -19.24 5.45 -22.59
CA ARG A 592 -19.62 5.10 -23.97
C ARG A 592 -18.88 3.87 -24.46
N MET A 593 -17.59 3.77 -24.16
CA MET A 593 -16.79 2.59 -24.49
C MET A 593 -17.32 1.33 -23.78
N VAL A 594 -17.60 1.40 -22.48
CA VAL A 594 -18.20 0.28 -21.74
C VAL A 594 -19.55 -0.12 -22.37
N ARG A 595 -20.41 0.85 -22.67
CA ARG A 595 -21.70 0.59 -23.35
C ARG A 595 -21.50 -0.11 -24.70
N GLN A 596 -20.52 0.32 -25.49
CA GLN A 596 -20.21 -0.28 -26.78
C GLN A 596 -19.74 -1.73 -26.62
N ILE A 597 -18.83 -2.00 -25.68
CA ILE A 597 -18.34 -3.33 -25.33
C ILE A 597 -19.53 -4.25 -24.96
N VAL A 598 -20.33 -3.83 -23.98
CA VAL A 598 -21.46 -4.62 -23.47
C VAL A 598 -22.48 -4.88 -24.57
N THR A 599 -22.88 -3.84 -25.32
CA THR A 599 -23.87 -3.98 -26.38
C THR A 599 -23.40 -4.94 -27.48
N ALA A 600 -22.13 -4.85 -27.89
CA ALA A 600 -21.59 -5.72 -28.93
C ALA A 600 -21.45 -7.17 -28.46
N ALA A 601 -20.99 -7.39 -27.22
CA ALA A 601 -20.88 -8.72 -26.63
C ALA A 601 -22.26 -9.39 -26.45
N HIS A 602 -23.23 -8.66 -25.91
CA HIS A 602 -24.60 -9.16 -25.70
C HIS A 602 -25.29 -9.54 -27.01
N ARG A 603 -25.05 -8.80 -28.12
CA ARG A 603 -25.58 -9.17 -29.45
C ARG A 603 -25.10 -10.53 -29.94
N HIS A 604 -23.93 -10.97 -29.48
CA HIS A 604 -23.34 -12.27 -29.80
C HIS A 604 -23.59 -13.32 -28.69
N GLY A 605 -24.44 -13.01 -27.71
CA GLY A 605 -24.75 -13.91 -26.59
C GLY A 605 -23.59 -14.12 -25.62
N LYS A 606 -22.61 -13.21 -25.58
CA LYS A 606 -21.49 -13.21 -24.64
C LYS A 606 -21.81 -12.30 -23.47
N TRP A 607 -21.25 -12.59 -22.29
CA TRP A 607 -21.41 -11.78 -21.09
C TRP A 607 -20.14 -10.96 -20.81
N VAL A 608 -20.30 -9.86 -20.08
CA VAL A 608 -19.23 -8.90 -19.77
C VAL A 608 -19.19 -8.62 -18.27
N GLY A 609 -18.06 -8.96 -17.66
CA GLY A 609 -17.72 -8.61 -16.29
C GLY A 609 -16.86 -7.36 -16.15
N ILE A 610 -16.59 -6.96 -14.91
CA ILE A 610 -15.61 -5.92 -14.56
C ILE A 610 -14.84 -6.35 -13.31
N CYS A 611 -13.51 -6.35 -13.36
CA CYS A 611 -12.65 -6.81 -12.25
C CYS A 611 -11.62 -5.78 -11.78
N GLY A 612 -11.60 -4.58 -12.38
CA GLY A 612 -10.85 -3.45 -11.83
C GLY A 612 -11.55 -2.82 -10.63
N GLU A 613 -10.89 -1.87 -9.96
CA GLU A 613 -11.39 -1.26 -8.73
C GLU A 613 -12.77 -0.62 -8.88
N LEU A 614 -13.07 -0.12 -10.08
CA LEU A 614 -14.35 0.48 -10.43
C LEU A 614 -15.53 -0.47 -10.15
N GLY A 615 -15.34 -1.79 -10.31
CA GLY A 615 -16.37 -2.79 -10.05
C GLY A 615 -16.80 -2.86 -8.58
N GLY A 616 -15.93 -2.44 -7.65
CA GLY A 616 -16.22 -2.40 -6.22
C GLY A 616 -16.65 -1.02 -5.69
N GLU A 617 -16.76 -0.01 -6.55
CA GLU A 617 -17.09 1.37 -6.14
C GLU A 617 -18.61 1.59 -6.06
N GLN A 618 -19.15 1.53 -4.84
CA GLN A 618 -20.58 1.71 -4.53
C GLN A 618 -21.20 2.96 -5.16
N ARG A 619 -20.44 4.05 -5.21
CA ARG A 619 -20.90 5.31 -5.79
C ARG A 619 -21.29 5.17 -7.26
N TYR A 620 -20.60 4.30 -8.00
CA TYR A 620 -20.77 4.13 -9.44
C TYR A 620 -21.57 2.89 -9.81
N LEU A 621 -21.88 2.01 -8.85
CA LEU A 621 -22.67 0.81 -9.06
C LEU A 621 -23.97 1.05 -9.85
N PRO A 622 -24.83 2.06 -9.56
CA PRO A 622 -26.05 2.27 -10.34
C PRO A 622 -25.79 2.56 -11.82
N LEU A 623 -24.72 3.31 -12.11
CA LEU A 623 -24.34 3.66 -13.47
C LEU A 623 -23.83 2.43 -14.22
N LEU A 624 -22.96 1.64 -13.59
CA LEU A 624 -22.40 0.42 -14.18
C LEU A 624 -23.46 -0.66 -14.43
N LEU A 625 -24.43 -0.82 -13.52
CA LEU A 625 -25.59 -1.68 -13.74
C LEU A 625 -26.43 -1.21 -14.93
N GLY A 626 -26.64 0.11 -15.04
CA GLY A 626 -27.37 0.71 -16.16
C GLY A 626 -26.71 0.49 -17.51
N LEU A 627 -25.39 0.35 -17.55
CA LEU A 627 -24.63 0.01 -18.75
C LEU A 627 -24.76 -1.46 -19.17
N GLY A 628 -25.30 -2.32 -18.30
CA GLY A 628 -25.61 -3.73 -18.61
C GLY A 628 -24.49 -4.71 -18.29
N LEU A 629 -23.56 -4.38 -17.39
CA LEU A 629 -22.55 -5.36 -16.94
C LEU A 629 -23.20 -6.53 -16.20
N ASP A 630 -22.74 -7.74 -16.50
CA ASP A 630 -23.31 -9.00 -16.00
C ASP A 630 -22.66 -9.46 -14.68
N GLU A 631 -21.38 -9.14 -14.51
CA GLU A 631 -20.52 -9.62 -13.42
C GLU A 631 -19.67 -8.48 -12.83
N PHE A 632 -19.58 -8.41 -11.51
CA PHE A 632 -18.77 -7.42 -10.78
C PHE A 632 -17.83 -8.15 -9.82
N SER A 633 -16.53 -8.09 -10.10
CA SER A 633 -15.49 -8.67 -9.26
C SER A 633 -14.75 -7.59 -8.49
N MET A 634 -14.62 -7.78 -7.17
CA MET A 634 -14.03 -6.80 -6.25
C MET A 634 -13.34 -7.46 -5.07
N SER A 635 -12.71 -6.68 -4.18
CA SER A 635 -12.16 -7.25 -2.95
C SER A 635 -13.26 -7.81 -2.05
N GLY A 636 -13.00 -8.99 -1.44
CA GLY A 636 -13.97 -9.71 -0.59
C GLY A 636 -14.71 -8.83 0.43
N PRO A 637 -14.02 -7.97 1.21
CA PRO A 637 -14.65 -7.10 2.19
C PRO A 637 -15.67 -6.10 1.63
N ARG A 638 -15.62 -5.76 0.33
CA ARG A 638 -16.57 -4.83 -0.31
C ARG A 638 -17.89 -5.50 -0.74
N ILE A 639 -17.89 -6.82 -0.93
CA ILE A 639 -19.03 -7.60 -1.45
C ILE A 639 -20.32 -7.42 -0.62
N PRO A 640 -20.30 -7.54 0.73
CA PRO A 640 -21.54 -7.45 1.52
C PRO A 640 -22.26 -6.11 1.34
N ALA A 641 -21.49 -5.03 1.26
CA ALA A 641 -22.01 -3.70 1.16
C ALA A 641 -22.52 -3.39 -0.27
N VAL A 642 -21.81 -3.87 -1.31
CA VAL A 642 -22.28 -3.79 -2.70
C VAL A 642 -23.57 -4.60 -2.92
N LYS A 643 -23.64 -5.85 -2.43
CA LYS A 643 -24.88 -6.66 -2.49
C LYS A 643 -26.06 -5.99 -1.81
N THR A 644 -25.81 -5.31 -0.69
CA THR A 644 -26.84 -4.59 0.06
C THR A 644 -27.36 -3.39 -0.74
N GLN A 645 -26.48 -2.64 -1.37
CA GLN A 645 -26.88 -1.54 -2.24
C GLN A 645 -27.62 -2.05 -3.48
N LEU A 646 -27.13 -3.10 -4.13
CA LEU A 646 -27.73 -3.72 -5.32
C LEU A 646 -29.22 -4.03 -5.10
N ARG A 647 -29.57 -4.61 -3.96
CA ARG A 647 -30.97 -4.96 -3.59
C ARG A 647 -31.90 -3.75 -3.43
N GLN A 648 -31.35 -2.54 -3.33
CA GLN A 648 -32.11 -1.30 -3.23
C GLN A 648 -32.27 -0.60 -4.59
N LEU A 649 -31.51 -1.03 -5.59
CA LEU A 649 -31.49 -0.43 -6.92
C LEU A 649 -32.51 -1.09 -7.83
N ASP A 650 -33.01 -0.31 -8.78
CA ASP A 650 -33.99 -0.71 -9.78
C ASP A 650 -33.31 -0.65 -11.15
N MET A 651 -33.27 -1.77 -11.87
CA MET A 651 -32.49 -1.87 -13.11
C MET A 651 -33.01 -0.89 -14.16
N ALA A 652 -34.32 -0.64 -14.23
CA ALA A 652 -34.88 0.35 -15.16
C ALA A 652 -34.41 1.78 -14.83
N ALA A 653 -34.39 2.15 -13.55
CA ALA A 653 -33.86 3.45 -13.11
C ALA A 653 -32.35 3.59 -13.38
N CYS A 654 -31.58 2.52 -13.16
CA CYS A 654 -30.15 2.47 -13.47
C CYS A 654 -29.89 2.68 -14.96
N ARG A 655 -30.66 2.03 -15.84
CA ARG A 655 -30.56 2.22 -17.31
C ARG A 655 -30.86 3.66 -17.72
N ALA A 656 -31.92 4.26 -17.18
CA ALA A 656 -32.25 5.65 -17.44
C ALA A 656 -31.14 6.62 -16.98
N LEU A 657 -30.53 6.35 -15.82
CA LEU A 657 -29.37 7.11 -15.34
C LEU A 657 -28.17 6.98 -16.30
N ALA A 658 -27.89 5.76 -16.76
CA ALA A 658 -26.80 5.53 -17.70
C ALA A 658 -27.04 6.18 -19.06
N ASP A 659 -28.28 6.30 -19.51
CA ASP A 659 -28.64 7.00 -20.76
C ASP A 659 -28.53 8.52 -20.64
N GLN A 660 -28.69 9.06 -19.44
CA GLN A 660 -28.52 10.49 -19.17
C GLN A 660 -27.06 10.91 -19.02
N ALA A 661 -26.20 10.02 -18.50
CA ALA A 661 -24.77 10.23 -18.30
C ALA A 661 -23.98 10.17 -19.62
#